data_AF-A0A800AD33-F1
#
_entry.id   AF-A0A800AD33-F1
#
_cell.length_a   1.000
_cell.length_b   1.000
_cell.length_c   1.000
_cell.angle_alpha   90.00
_cell.angle_beta   90.00
_cell.angle_gamma   90.00
#
_symmetry.space_group_name_H-M   'P 1'
#
loop_
_entity.id
_entity.type
_entity.pdbx_description
1 polymer ?
#
loop_
_entity_poly.entity_id
_entity_poly.type
_entity_poly.pdbx_seq_one_letter_code
_entity_poly.pdbx_strand_id
1 'polypeptide(L)'
;MKREVANLESKENEIQKKRNALLKKMRKLTADIDRYLEQLDNFPPIARKAELERLLESLKKPQIKIRQTYIEDMNKADRCQSCHIGIDQPVNWTNKQPFAKHPGDFIYLKNHPTDKFGCTVCHHGQGRATSSTEKAHGKVEFFPQPMLEGELAQATCQKCHSDIKGLRGAPMLSKGEELIEKYACYGCHKIAGYENMPKTGPPLSDIGKKVSYSWLKKWFEEPRNILPEARMPDYDFSIEESEAVADYLFSLSVDERSDVLSEEEIDYELADRGKIVYSEARCSICHVANELGGAFKKVYAPDLSIAGSKLRKDWLVDWTKNPQTYYPDTSMPRYRLTDGQIEFLVEYIKSEFVDWDLEDAKLETSQPIDVVSIEKGAQLIKNYGCFGCHNIKGTEELKKIGPYLRRSEMEENVAAELSSIGSKPMERLDFGKLSGELKQTREAFLSSKLKTPRVFRDNLMMPNYKFPDDEVAPLVTLLMGFTPEEIENMPLRFRVRGKKSDYELTGEFAPIADELKCLTCHAIKGKGSDFGPDLTIEGSKVKRDWLREFLERPDIIRPLLKQMPKFQISPQPKMIRGQFSPSEVEIILRYIETILTTTEIPEGFLYGQTVTSDEIASGRKLYYQKACNVCHQIGREGGGVGPELTKVGDRLKPGYIFMHLKNPRALIPDIIMPIYNLNDEETTLLVKFLMNLK
;
A
#
# COMPACT_ATOMS: atom_id res chain seq x y z
N MET A 1 -56.13 -29.48 -40.89
CA MET A 1 -55.31 -30.17 -41.92
C MET A 1 -54.90 -29.33 -43.12
N LYS A 2 -55.64 -29.21 -44.26
CA LYS A 2 -55.09 -28.51 -45.46
C LYS A 2 -54.67 -27.04 -45.21
N ARG A 3 -55.41 -26.30 -44.37
CA ARG A 3 -55.08 -24.93 -43.97
C ARG A 3 -53.86 -24.84 -43.02
N GLU A 4 -53.66 -25.84 -42.16
CA GLU A 4 -52.50 -25.88 -41.26
C GLU A 4 -51.23 -26.24 -42.01
N VAL A 5 -51.30 -27.20 -42.94
CA VAL A 5 -50.18 -27.58 -43.79
C VAL A 5 -49.73 -26.37 -44.62
N ALA A 6 -50.66 -25.65 -45.25
CA ALA A 6 -50.33 -24.42 -46.00
C ALA A 6 -49.71 -23.32 -45.12
N ASN A 7 -50.14 -23.19 -43.86
CA ASN A 7 -49.58 -22.21 -42.92
C ASN A 7 -48.17 -22.60 -42.44
N LEU A 8 -47.93 -23.90 -42.25
CA LEU A 8 -46.60 -24.44 -41.93
C LEU A 8 -45.63 -24.31 -43.11
N GLU A 9 -46.08 -24.61 -44.33
CA GLU A 9 -45.29 -24.42 -45.56
C GLU A 9 -44.96 -22.94 -45.80
N SER A 10 -45.89 -22.04 -45.47
CA SER A 10 -45.65 -20.59 -45.53
C SER A 10 -44.58 -20.16 -44.52
N LYS A 11 -44.66 -20.64 -43.27
CA LYS A 11 -43.65 -20.37 -42.24
C LYS A 11 -42.30 -20.98 -42.58
N GLU A 12 -42.26 -22.21 -43.11
CA GLU A 12 -41.03 -22.85 -43.56
C GLU A 12 -40.38 -22.03 -44.65
N ASN A 13 -41.13 -21.58 -45.66
CA ASN A 13 -40.63 -20.70 -46.70
C ASN A 13 -40.11 -19.36 -46.16
N GLU A 14 -40.79 -18.77 -45.18
CA GLU A 14 -40.32 -17.52 -44.54
C GLU A 14 -39.01 -17.74 -43.77
N ILE A 15 -38.87 -18.86 -43.06
CA ILE A 15 -37.65 -19.25 -42.35
C ILE A 15 -36.53 -19.55 -43.34
N GLN A 16 -36.79 -20.25 -44.44
CA GLN A 16 -35.82 -20.50 -45.52
C GLN A 16 -35.31 -19.18 -46.11
N LYS A 17 -36.21 -18.21 -46.34
CA LYS A 17 -35.85 -16.87 -46.83
C LYS A 17 -34.95 -16.12 -45.85
N LYS A 18 -35.29 -16.13 -44.55
CA LYS A 18 -34.47 -15.52 -43.49
C LYS A 18 -33.10 -16.18 -43.37
N ARG A 19 -33.05 -17.52 -43.41
CA ARG A 19 -31.79 -18.29 -43.39
C ARG A 19 -30.91 -17.93 -44.59
N ASN A 20 -31.46 -17.87 -45.79
CA ASN A 20 -30.71 -17.53 -46.99
C ASN A 20 -30.22 -16.08 -46.98
N ALA A 21 -31.02 -15.13 -46.47
CA ALA A 21 -30.60 -13.75 -46.28
C ALA A 21 -29.45 -13.62 -45.26
N LEU A 22 -29.51 -14.37 -44.15
CA LEU A 22 -28.44 -14.44 -43.15
C LEU A 22 -27.18 -15.09 -43.71
N LEU A 23 -27.30 -16.17 -44.49
CA LEU A 23 -26.17 -16.81 -45.16
C LEU A 23 -25.50 -15.87 -46.18
N LYS A 24 -26.29 -15.07 -46.90
CA LYS A 24 -25.77 -14.06 -47.83
C LYS A 24 -25.05 -12.93 -47.11
N LYS A 25 -25.58 -12.46 -45.97
CA LYS A 25 -24.88 -11.49 -45.09
C LYS A 25 -23.59 -12.09 -44.53
N MET A 26 -23.62 -13.34 -44.06
CA MET A 26 -22.45 -14.05 -43.52
C MET A 26 -21.37 -14.20 -44.59
N ARG A 27 -21.71 -14.62 -45.82
CA ARG A 27 -20.78 -14.71 -46.95
C ARG A 27 -20.16 -13.35 -47.30
N LYS A 28 -20.95 -12.27 -47.22
CA LYS A 28 -20.45 -10.91 -47.46
C LYS A 28 -19.46 -10.47 -46.38
N LEU A 29 -19.72 -10.81 -45.12
CA LEU A 29 -18.83 -10.55 -43.98
C LEU A 29 -17.54 -11.40 -44.03
N THR A 30 -17.60 -12.64 -44.51
CA THR A 30 -16.40 -13.49 -44.66
C THR A 30 -15.57 -13.12 -45.88
N ALA A 31 -16.17 -12.62 -46.97
CA ALA A 31 -15.42 -12.20 -48.16
C ALA A 31 -14.46 -11.02 -47.87
N ASP A 32 -14.84 -10.11 -46.96
CA ASP A 32 -13.93 -9.06 -46.50
C ASP A 32 -12.76 -9.63 -45.69
N ILE A 33 -12.99 -10.68 -44.88
CA ILE A 33 -11.93 -11.39 -44.12
C ILE A 33 -10.94 -12.07 -45.07
N ASP A 34 -11.44 -12.79 -46.08
CA ASP A 34 -10.60 -13.48 -47.07
C ASP A 34 -9.73 -12.48 -47.85
N ARG A 35 -10.28 -11.31 -48.21
CA ARG A 35 -9.52 -10.23 -48.85
C ARG A 35 -8.43 -9.65 -47.93
N TYR A 36 -8.73 -9.45 -46.65
CA TYR A 36 -7.73 -8.94 -45.70
C TYR A 36 -6.61 -9.96 -45.42
N LEU A 37 -6.92 -11.26 -45.47
CA LEU A 37 -5.93 -12.34 -45.38
C LEU A 37 -4.95 -12.33 -46.55
N GLU A 38 -5.44 -12.15 -47.77
CA GLU A 38 -4.62 -12.04 -48.98
C GLU A 38 -3.70 -10.80 -48.96
N GLN A 39 -4.16 -9.72 -48.35
CA GLN A 39 -3.36 -8.51 -48.13
C GLN A 39 -2.29 -8.67 -47.04
N LEU A 40 -2.52 -9.53 -46.05
CA LEU A 40 -1.59 -9.81 -44.97
C LEU A 40 -0.42 -10.73 -45.38
N ASP A 41 -0.65 -11.65 -46.33
CA ASP A 41 0.41 -12.52 -46.88
C ASP A 41 1.51 -11.75 -47.63
N ASN A 42 1.25 -10.49 -48.01
CA ASN A 42 2.22 -9.62 -48.69
C ASN A 42 3.10 -8.78 -47.74
N PHE A 43 2.97 -8.92 -46.41
CA PHE A 43 3.83 -8.23 -45.44
C PHE A 43 4.97 -9.16 -44.94
N PRO A 44 6.23 -8.68 -44.84
CA PRO A 44 7.36 -9.51 -44.42
C PRO A 44 7.23 -9.96 -42.94
N PRO A 45 7.84 -11.11 -42.57
CA PRO A 45 7.54 -11.81 -41.32
C PRO A 45 8.15 -11.11 -40.11
N ILE A 46 7.34 -10.32 -39.40
CA ILE A 46 7.62 -9.87 -38.03
C ILE A 46 6.42 -10.25 -37.18
N ALA A 47 6.54 -11.33 -36.38
CA ALA A 47 5.68 -11.75 -35.25
C ALA A 47 4.13 -11.88 -35.46
N ARG A 48 3.54 -11.27 -36.49
CA ARG A 48 2.09 -11.08 -36.66
C ARG A 48 1.38 -12.31 -37.21
N LYS A 49 2.04 -13.18 -37.99
CA LYS A 49 1.36 -14.33 -38.62
C LYS A 49 0.80 -15.31 -37.58
N ALA A 50 1.60 -15.71 -36.59
CA ALA A 50 1.14 -16.60 -35.53
C ALA A 50 0.06 -15.96 -34.64
N GLU A 51 0.12 -14.64 -34.44
CA GLU A 51 -0.88 -13.87 -33.70
C GLU A 51 -2.20 -13.75 -34.49
N LEU A 52 -2.13 -13.54 -35.80
CA LEU A 52 -3.26 -13.53 -36.74
C LEU A 52 -3.88 -14.91 -36.91
N GLU A 53 -3.09 -15.98 -36.97
CA GLU A 53 -3.59 -17.36 -37.01
C GLU A 53 -4.33 -17.71 -35.71
N ARG A 54 -3.81 -17.30 -34.55
CA ARG A 54 -4.54 -17.38 -33.27
C ARG A 54 -5.83 -16.58 -33.28
N LEU A 55 -5.81 -15.37 -33.85
CA LEU A 55 -6.99 -14.53 -33.99
C LEU A 55 -8.04 -15.20 -34.89
N LEU A 56 -7.64 -15.77 -36.02
CA LEU A 56 -8.54 -16.47 -36.94
C LEU A 56 -9.12 -17.76 -36.37
N GLU A 57 -8.29 -18.56 -35.69
CA GLU A 57 -8.75 -19.77 -35.01
C GLU A 57 -9.77 -19.41 -33.92
N SER A 58 -9.53 -18.31 -33.20
CA SER A 58 -10.47 -17.83 -32.19
C SER A 58 -11.77 -17.27 -32.76
N LEU A 59 -11.80 -16.79 -34.01
CA LEU A 59 -13.02 -16.30 -34.65
C LEU A 59 -13.96 -17.45 -35.09
N LYS A 60 -13.53 -18.72 -34.98
CA LYS A 60 -14.41 -19.87 -35.17
C LYS A 60 -15.44 -19.92 -34.03
N LYS A 61 -16.72 -20.13 -34.38
CA LYS A 61 -17.82 -20.15 -33.41
C LYS A 61 -17.50 -21.11 -32.25
N PRO A 62 -17.53 -20.65 -31.00
CA PRO A 62 -17.23 -21.50 -29.85
C PRO A 62 -18.23 -22.66 -29.79
N GLN A 63 -17.71 -23.89 -29.76
CA GLN A 63 -18.53 -25.09 -29.67
C GLN A 63 -19.07 -25.24 -28.24
N ILE A 64 -20.40 -25.36 -28.12
CA ILE A 64 -21.06 -25.76 -26.87
C ILE A 64 -20.81 -27.25 -26.68
N LYS A 65 -19.89 -27.57 -25.77
CA LYS A 65 -19.55 -28.93 -25.36
C LYS A 65 -19.12 -28.90 -23.90
N ILE A 66 -19.21 -30.04 -23.23
CA ILE A 66 -18.59 -30.17 -21.91
C ILE A 66 -17.07 -30.09 -22.10
N ARG A 67 -16.49 -29.04 -21.53
CA ARG A 67 -15.05 -28.86 -21.40
C ARG A 67 -14.69 -29.19 -19.96
N GLN A 68 -13.74 -30.10 -19.77
CA GLN A 68 -13.24 -30.44 -18.45
C GLN A 68 -11.73 -30.24 -18.41
N THR A 69 -11.30 -29.38 -17.50
CA THR A 69 -9.90 -29.25 -17.08
C THR A 69 -9.72 -30.03 -15.79
N TYR A 70 -8.73 -30.91 -15.74
CA TYR A 70 -8.36 -31.61 -14.51
C TYR A 70 -6.98 -31.16 -14.06
N ILE A 71 -6.93 -30.57 -12.87
CA ILE A 71 -5.71 -30.04 -12.24
C ILE A 71 -5.21 -31.13 -11.30
N GLU A 72 -4.36 -31.99 -11.84
CA GLU A 72 -3.92 -33.24 -11.19
C GLU A 72 -3.36 -33.01 -9.79
N ASP A 73 -2.42 -32.08 -9.63
CA ASP A 73 -1.77 -31.79 -8.34
C ASP A 73 -2.71 -31.28 -7.25
N MET A 74 -3.88 -30.73 -7.63
CA MET A 74 -4.88 -30.26 -6.68
C MET A 74 -6.07 -31.22 -6.58
N ASN A 75 -6.08 -32.30 -7.37
CA ASN A 75 -7.23 -33.19 -7.55
C ASN A 75 -8.53 -32.43 -7.82
N LYS A 76 -8.47 -31.35 -8.60
CA LYS A 76 -9.62 -30.49 -8.92
C LYS A 76 -10.05 -30.66 -10.36
N ALA A 77 -11.35 -30.87 -10.56
CA ALA A 77 -11.97 -30.88 -11.87
C ALA A 77 -12.81 -29.63 -12.07
N ASP A 78 -12.60 -28.95 -13.20
CA ASP A 78 -13.24 -27.70 -13.56
C ASP A 78 -13.96 -27.84 -14.90
N ARG A 79 -15.24 -27.47 -14.93
CA ARG A 79 -16.07 -27.50 -16.13
C ARG A 79 -16.69 -26.14 -16.44
N CYS A 80 -16.20 -25.05 -15.84
CA CYS A 80 -16.81 -23.72 -15.95
C CYS A 80 -16.84 -23.23 -17.41
N GLN A 81 -15.82 -23.55 -18.20
CA GLN A 81 -15.75 -23.23 -19.63
C GLN A 81 -16.77 -23.98 -20.51
N SER A 82 -17.53 -24.93 -19.94
CA SER A 82 -18.66 -25.56 -20.65
C SER A 82 -19.81 -24.57 -20.84
N CYS A 83 -19.99 -23.65 -19.88
CA CYS A 83 -20.97 -22.58 -19.94
C CYS A 83 -20.30 -21.25 -20.36
N HIS A 84 -19.19 -20.89 -19.71
CA HIS A 84 -18.44 -19.64 -19.94
C HIS A 84 -17.51 -19.72 -21.15
N ILE A 85 -18.08 -20.00 -22.32
CA ILE A 85 -17.33 -20.27 -23.55
C ILE A 85 -16.58 -19.04 -24.11
N GLY A 86 -16.90 -17.84 -23.63
CA GLY A 86 -16.22 -16.60 -24.02
C GLY A 86 -14.98 -16.27 -23.19
N ILE A 87 -14.78 -16.94 -22.05
CA ILE A 87 -13.92 -16.41 -20.98
C ILE A 87 -12.44 -16.31 -21.37
N ASP A 88 -11.93 -17.28 -22.12
CA ASP A 88 -10.52 -17.43 -22.52
C ASP A 88 -10.25 -16.98 -23.96
N GLN A 89 -11.23 -16.31 -24.58
CA GLN A 89 -11.17 -15.96 -25.98
C GLN A 89 -10.30 -14.70 -26.16
N PRO A 90 -9.43 -14.63 -27.19
CA PRO A 90 -8.52 -13.51 -27.36
C PRO A 90 -9.27 -12.22 -27.69
N VAL A 91 -10.45 -12.30 -28.29
CA VAL A 91 -11.33 -11.17 -28.60
C VAL A 91 -12.59 -11.20 -27.75
N ASN A 92 -13.03 -10.02 -27.31
CA ASN A 92 -14.29 -9.89 -26.60
C ASN A 92 -15.46 -9.77 -27.58
N TRP A 93 -16.30 -10.80 -27.68
CA TRP A 93 -17.46 -10.78 -28.59
C TRP A 93 -18.66 -10.00 -28.03
N THR A 94 -18.83 -10.02 -26.70
CA THR A 94 -19.94 -9.37 -26.02
C THR A 94 -19.62 -9.22 -24.53
N ASN A 95 -20.23 -8.25 -23.85
CA ASN A 95 -20.10 -8.12 -22.40
C ASN A 95 -21.14 -8.94 -21.62
N LYS A 96 -21.98 -9.72 -22.32
CA LYS A 96 -23.01 -10.55 -21.68
C LYS A 96 -22.46 -11.93 -21.32
N GLN A 97 -22.54 -12.28 -20.04
CA GLN A 97 -22.33 -13.66 -19.60
C GLN A 97 -23.33 -14.60 -20.28
N PRO A 98 -22.94 -15.83 -20.66
CA PRO A 98 -21.65 -16.47 -20.40
C PRO A 98 -20.62 -16.33 -21.56
N PHE A 99 -20.86 -15.43 -22.51
CA PHE A 99 -20.01 -15.22 -23.69
C PHE A 99 -18.99 -14.09 -23.51
N ALA A 100 -18.96 -13.49 -22.32
CA ALA A 100 -18.03 -12.41 -22.00
C ALA A 100 -16.60 -12.94 -21.84
N LYS A 101 -15.65 -12.16 -22.37
CA LYS A 101 -14.22 -12.37 -22.12
C LYS A 101 -13.89 -12.07 -20.67
N HIS A 102 -12.86 -12.73 -20.13
CA HIS A 102 -12.35 -12.43 -18.79
C HIS A 102 -11.97 -10.94 -18.67
N PRO A 103 -12.49 -10.20 -17.66
CA PRO A 103 -12.29 -8.75 -17.54
C PRO A 103 -10.82 -8.36 -17.31
N GLY A 104 -9.99 -9.29 -16.80
CA GLY A 104 -8.55 -9.07 -16.58
C GLY A 104 -7.64 -10.06 -17.30
N ASP A 105 -8.01 -10.55 -18.49
CA ASP A 105 -7.24 -11.52 -19.28
C ASP A 105 -5.72 -11.23 -19.37
N PHE A 106 -5.35 -9.97 -19.64
CA PHE A 106 -3.95 -9.56 -19.80
C PHE A 106 -3.12 -9.55 -18.51
N ILE A 107 -3.78 -9.50 -17.34
CA ILE A 107 -3.13 -9.53 -16.02
C ILE A 107 -3.17 -10.97 -15.46
N TYR A 108 -4.36 -11.57 -15.45
CA TYR A 108 -4.58 -12.87 -14.81
C TYR A 108 -4.28 -14.02 -15.77
N LEU A 109 -5.06 -14.17 -16.85
CA LEU A 109 -5.01 -15.37 -17.70
C LEU A 109 -3.72 -15.49 -18.52
N LYS A 110 -3.07 -14.36 -18.86
CA LYS A 110 -1.72 -14.37 -19.46
C LYS A 110 -0.70 -15.11 -18.59
N ASN A 111 -0.84 -15.02 -17.26
CA ASN A 111 0.02 -15.68 -16.28
C ASN A 111 -0.61 -16.98 -15.72
N HIS A 112 -1.93 -17.09 -15.77
CA HIS A 112 -2.74 -18.18 -15.21
C HIS A 112 -3.72 -18.73 -16.28
N PRO A 113 -3.23 -19.45 -17.29
CA PRO A 113 -4.10 -19.93 -18.36
C PRO A 113 -5.09 -20.98 -17.82
N THR A 114 -6.35 -20.89 -18.28
CA THR A 114 -7.48 -21.66 -17.72
C THR A 114 -7.36 -23.17 -17.94
N ASP A 115 -6.60 -23.61 -18.92
CA ASP A 115 -6.29 -25.02 -19.20
C ASP A 115 -5.31 -25.62 -18.18
N LYS A 116 -4.56 -24.79 -17.44
CA LYS A 116 -3.64 -25.23 -16.38
C LYS A 116 -4.18 -25.00 -14.97
N PHE A 117 -4.90 -23.89 -14.77
CA PHE A 117 -5.37 -23.47 -13.44
C PHE A 117 -6.86 -23.68 -13.22
N GLY A 118 -7.66 -23.91 -14.27
CA GLY A 118 -9.12 -23.87 -14.15
C GLY A 118 -9.65 -22.51 -13.70
N CYS A 119 -10.95 -22.44 -13.42
CA CYS A 119 -11.61 -21.24 -12.90
C CYS A 119 -11.80 -21.31 -11.37
N THR A 120 -12.10 -22.50 -10.85
CA THR A 120 -12.41 -22.77 -9.43
C THR A 120 -11.23 -22.54 -8.49
N VAL A 121 -9.99 -22.53 -8.98
CA VAL A 121 -8.82 -22.18 -8.16
C VAL A 121 -8.88 -20.70 -7.73
N CYS A 122 -9.29 -19.81 -8.64
CA CYS A 122 -9.41 -18.38 -8.38
C CYS A 122 -10.80 -17.99 -7.85
N HIS A 123 -11.85 -18.63 -8.35
CA HIS A 123 -13.23 -18.24 -8.09
C HIS A 123 -13.96 -19.12 -7.09
N HIS A 124 -13.39 -20.23 -6.60
CA HIS A 124 -14.15 -21.28 -5.87
C HIS A 124 -15.33 -21.81 -6.71
N GLY A 125 -16.34 -22.40 -6.08
CA GLY A 125 -17.47 -23.04 -6.75
C GLY A 125 -17.29 -24.54 -6.98
N GLN A 126 -18.35 -25.18 -7.46
CA GLN A 126 -18.40 -26.62 -7.66
C GLN A 126 -18.06 -26.98 -9.10
N GLY A 127 -16.77 -27.04 -9.43
CA GLY A 127 -16.28 -27.22 -10.81
C GLY A 127 -16.77 -28.47 -11.55
N ARG A 128 -17.24 -29.50 -10.84
CA ARG A 128 -17.83 -30.71 -11.45
C ARG A 128 -19.28 -30.51 -11.90
N ALA A 129 -20.02 -29.58 -11.30
CA ALA A 129 -21.44 -29.43 -11.55
C ALA A 129 -21.71 -28.69 -12.86
N THR A 130 -22.61 -29.23 -13.68
CA THR A 130 -23.02 -28.64 -14.97
C THR A 130 -24.54 -28.59 -15.14
N SER A 131 -25.30 -29.04 -14.14
CA SER A 131 -26.75 -29.16 -14.20
C SER A 131 -27.50 -27.84 -13.98
N SER A 132 -26.90 -26.89 -13.26
CA SER A 132 -27.48 -25.55 -13.01
C SER A 132 -26.39 -24.58 -12.57
N THR A 133 -26.65 -23.28 -12.73
CA THR A 133 -25.77 -22.20 -12.25
C THR A 133 -25.65 -22.22 -10.73
N GLU A 134 -26.73 -22.47 -10.01
CA GLU A 134 -26.75 -22.56 -8.54
C GLU A 134 -25.78 -23.64 -8.02
N LYS A 135 -25.85 -24.85 -8.60
CA LYS A 135 -24.94 -25.95 -8.25
C LYS A 135 -23.51 -25.63 -8.66
N ALA A 136 -23.27 -25.21 -9.90
CA ALA A 136 -21.93 -24.88 -10.39
C ALA A 136 -21.26 -23.76 -9.57
N HIS A 137 -22.02 -22.74 -9.18
CA HIS A 137 -21.52 -21.65 -8.35
C HIS A 137 -21.47 -22.01 -6.85
N GLY A 138 -21.83 -23.25 -6.47
CA GLY A 138 -21.75 -23.71 -5.08
C GLY A 138 -22.76 -23.04 -4.15
N LYS A 139 -23.86 -22.47 -4.68
CA LYS A 139 -24.95 -21.85 -3.91
C LYS A 139 -25.93 -22.91 -3.41
N VAL A 140 -25.41 -23.99 -2.85
CA VAL A 140 -26.19 -25.12 -2.34
C VAL A 140 -25.84 -25.37 -0.89
N GLU A 141 -26.81 -25.94 -0.17
CA GLU A 141 -26.66 -26.25 1.25
C GLU A 141 -25.43 -27.14 1.50
N PHE A 142 -24.70 -26.84 2.57
CA PHE A 142 -23.49 -27.54 3.01
C PHE A 142 -22.28 -27.50 2.05
N PHE A 143 -22.33 -26.78 0.92
CA PHE A 143 -21.13 -26.61 0.10
C PHE A 143 -20.18 -25.58 0.74
N PRO A 144 -18.92 -25.96 1.06
CA PRO A 144 -18.07 -25.13 1.90
C PRO A 144 -17.49 -23.90 1.19
N GLN A 145 -17.45 -23.91 -0.14
CA GLN A 145 -16.71 -22.93 -0.96
C GLN A 145 -17.58 -22.39 -2.11
N PRO A 146 -18.66 -21.64 -1.81
CA PRO A 146 -19.44 -20.97 -2.85
C PRO A 146 -18.53 -20.05 -3.68
N MET A 147 -18.91 -19.83 -4.93
CA MET A 147 -18.13 -19.03 -5.86
C MET A 147 -17.95 -17.60 -5.34
N LEU A 148 -16.72 -17.13 -5.33
CA LEU A 148 -16.32 -15.76 -5.02
C LEU A 148 -16.56 -14.88 -6.25
N GLU A 149 -17.40 -13.87 -6.07
CA GLU A 149 -17.82 -12.95 -7.11
C GLU A 149 -17.08 -11.61 -6.99
N GLY A 150 -16.81 -10.95 -8.12
CA GLY A 150 -16.21 -9.62 -8.16
C GLY A 150 -14.85 -9.55 -7.47
N GLU A 151 -14.71 -8.60 -6.56
CA GLU A 151 -13.47 -8.29 -5.83
C GLU A 151 -13.06 -9.41 -4.86
N LEU A 152 -14.02 -10.16 -4.32
CA LEU A 152 -13.74 -11.24 -3.37
C LEU A 152 -12.93 -12.39 -3.99
N ALA A 153 -12.93 -12.53 -5.31
CA ALA A 153 -12.09 -13.53 -5.99
C ALA A 153 -10.59 -13.35 -5.66
N GLN A 154 -10.17 -12.12 -5.34
CA GLN A 154 -8.80 -11.80 -4.94
C GLN A 154 -8.40 -12.49 -3.61
N ALA A 155 -9.36 -12.90 -2.77
CA ALA A 155 -9.11 -13.64 -1.54
C ALA A 155 -8.28 -14.92 -1.77
N THR A 156 -8.40 -15.53 -2.96
CA THR A 156 -7.67 -16.76 -3.30
C THR A 156 -6.24 -16.52 -3.78
N CYS A 157 -5.86 -15.29 -4.12
CA CYS A 157 -4.53 -14.99 -4.62
C CYS A 157 -3.46 -15.38 -3.59
N GLN A 158 -3.72 -15.18 -2.30
CA GLN A 158 -2.80 -15.51 -1.20
C GLN A 158 -2.49 -17.01 -1.07
N LYS A 159 -3.30 -17.90 -1.68
CA LYS A 159 -3.03 -19.35 -1.69
C LYS A 159 -1.73 -19.69 -2.40
N CYS A 160 -1.41 -18.92 -3.43
CA CYS A 160 -0.20 -19.08 -4.23
C CYS A 160 0.79 -17.94 -3.99
N HIS A 161 0.30 -16.71 -3.88
CA HIS A 161 1.09 -15.49 -3.73
C HIS A 161 1.23 -15.08 -2.26
N SER A 162 1.81 -15.96 -1.43
CA SER A 162 2.04 -15.65 -0.02
C SER A 162 3.16 -14.62 0.13
N ASP A 163 2.94 -13.61 0.97
CA ASP A 163 3.93 -12.55 1.31
C ASP A 163 4.34 -11.63 0.14
N ILE A 164 3.46 -11.39 -0.84
CA ILE A 164 3.73 -10.44 -1.93
C ILE A 164 3.03 -9.12 -1.67
N LYS A 165 3.78 -8.13 -1.17
CA LYS A 165 3.27 -6.77 -1.00
C LYS A 165 2.91 -6.16 -2.37
N GLY A 166 1.73 -5.55 -2.45
CA GLY A 166 1.28 -4.83 -3.65
C GLY A 166 1.06 -5.73 -4.87
N LEU A 167 0.49 -6.93 -4.66
CA LEU A 167 0.28 -7.90 -5.73
C LEU A 167 -0.53 -7.30 -6.90
N ARG A 168 0.11 -7.24 -8.07
CA ARG A 168 -0.51 -6.70 -9.29
C ARG A 168 -1.77 -7.49 -9.66
N GLY A 169 -2.90 -6.79 -9.77
CA GLY A 169 -4.20 -7.41 -10.03
C GLY A 169 -4.96 -7.83 -8.76
N ALA A 170 -4.40 -7.63 -7.57
CA ALA A 170 -5.11 -7.88 -6.32
C ALA A 170 -5.12 -6.64 -5.40
N PRO A 171 -5.65 -5.48 -5.86
CA PRO A 171 -5.63 -4.25 -5.07
C PRO A 171 -6.45 -4.34 -3.78
N MET A 172 -7.53 -5.12 -3.75
CA MET A 172 -8.38 -5.30 -2.56
C MET A 172 -7.69 -6.18 -1.54
N LEU A 173 -7.01 -7.24 -2.00
CA LEU A 173 -6.17 -8.05 -1.11
C LEU A 173 -5.03 -7.20 -0.53
N SER A 174 -4.32 -6.46 -1.39
CA SER A 174 -3.21 -5.59 -0.96
C SER A 174 -3.67 -4.52 0.03
N LYS A 175 -4.81 -3.86 -0.23
CA LYS A 175 -5.40 -2.90 0.70
C LYS A 175 -5.82 -3.58 2.01
N GLY A 176 -6.37 -4.80 1.96
CA GLY A 176 -6.68 -5.57 3.17
C GLY A 176 -5.45 -5.86 4.03
N GLU A 177 -4.32 -6.24 3.41
CA GLU A 177 -3.03 -6.45 4.08
C GLU A 177 -2.51 -5.15 4.72
N GLU A 178 -2.65 -4.01 4.03
CA GLU A 178 -2.30 -2.71 4.60
C GLU A 178 -3.19 -2.35 5.80
N LEU A 179 -4.48 -2.65 5.74
CA LEU A 179 -5.43 -2.32 6.80
C LEU A 179 -5.24 -3.20 8.06
N ILE A 180 -4.93 -4.48 7.91
CA ILE A 180 -4.67 -5.36 9.06
C ILE A 180 -3.42 -4.90 9.84
N GLU A 181 -2.41 -4.39 9.12
CA GLU A 181 -1.23 -3.72 9.68
C GLU A 181 -1.61 -2.37 10.31
N LYS A 182 -2.36 -1.52 9.60
CA LYS A 182 -2.79 -0.17 10.05
C LYS A 182 -3.53 -0.22 11.40
N TYR A 183 -4.45 -1.17 11.57
CA TYR A 183 -5.30 -1.28 12.75
C TYR A 183 -4.78 -2.27 13.80
N ALA A 184 -3.64 -2.91 13.54
CA ALA A 184 -3.02 -3.93 14.39
C ALA A 184 -4.03 -4.95 14.92
N CYS A 185 -4.84 -5.54 14.03
CA CYS A 185 -5.79 -6.58 14.43
C CYS A 185 -5.06 -7.69 15.21
N TYR A 186 -3.80 -7.96 14.86
CA TYR A 186 -2.93 -8.92 15.52
C TYR A 186 -2.60 -8.61 17.00
N GLY A 187 -2.82 -7.38 17.47
CA GLY A 187 -2.66 -7.01 18.86
C GLY A 187 -3.67 -7.71 19.78
N CYS A 188 -4.86 -8.03 19.23
CA CYS A 188 -5.92 -8.74 19.94
C CYS A 188 -6.17 -10.15 19.41
N HIS A 189 -6.01 -10.32 18.10
CA HIS A 189 -6.28 -11.55 17.36
C HIS A 189 -4.96 -12.27 17.04
N LYS A 190 -4.78 -13.53 17.48
CA LYS A 190 -3.76 -14.43 16.92
C LYS A 190 -3.97 -14.75 15.42
N ILE A 191 -3.34 -13.97 14.56
CA ILE A 191 -3.30 -14.19 13.11
C ILE A 191 -1.95 -14.78 12.70
N ALA A 192 -1.98 -15.93 12.03
CA ALA A 192 -0.79 -16.62 11.54
C ALA A 192 0.01 -15.74 10.57
N GLY A 193 1.31 -15.59 10.82
CA GLY A 193 2.21 -14.73 10.03
C GLY A 193 2.33 -13.29 10.57
N TYR A 194 1.51 -12.90 11.54
CA TYR A 194 1.50 -11.56 12.13
C TYR A 194 1.93 -11.53 13.61
N GLU A 195 2.31 -12.67 14.19
CA GLU A 195 2.54 -12.81 15.65
C GLU A 195 3.68 -11.94 16.18
N ASN A 196 4.66 -11.61 15.34
CA ASN A 196 5.84 -10.82 15.70
C ASN A 196 5.80 -9.40 15.10
N MET A 197 4.62 -8.95 14.65
CA MET A 197 4.49 -7.60 14.11
C MET A 197 4.62 -6.58 15.24
N PRO A 198 5.29 -5.43 14.98
CA PRO A 198 5.46 -4.41 15.99
C PRO A 198 4.11 -3.82 16.40
N LYS A 199 4.06 -3.34 17.64
CA LYS A 199 2.94 -2.56 18.14
C LYS A 199 2.80 -1.26 17.36
N THR A 200 1.57 -0.87 17.04
CA THR A 200 1.28 0.32 16.23
C THR A 200 0.89 1.55 17.05
N GLY A 201 0.45 1.35 18.30
CA GLY A 201 0.08 2.41 19.21
C GLY A 201 1.33 3.07 19.82
N PRO A 202 1.30 4.40 20.07
CA PRO A 202 2.39 5.08 20.75
C PRO A 202 2.62 4.51 22.15
N PRO A 203 3.84 4.63 22.69
CA PRO A 203 4.09 4.32 24.10
C PRO A 203 3.24 5.22 24.99
N LEU A 204 2.64 4.62 26.02
CA LEU A 204 1.79 5.32 27.00
C LEU A 204 2.42 5.37 28.40
N SER A 205 3.56 4.73 28.62
CA SER A 205 4.24 4.68 29.93
C SER A 205 4.58 6.04 30.53
N ASP A 206 4.83 7.06 29.68
CA ASP A 206 5.12 8.44 30.08
C ASP A 206 4.13 9.42 29.45
N ILE A 207 2.87 9.02 29.27
CA ILE A 207 1.86 9.86 28.58
C ILE A 207 1.49 11.11 29.38
N GLY A 208 1.50 11.04 30.72
CA GLY A 208 1.18 12.17 31.59
C GLY A 208 2.17 13.33 31.48
N LYS A 209 3.41 13.07 31.03
CA LYS A 209 4.41 14.11 30.73
C LYS A 209 4.26 14.69 29.31
N LYS A 210 3.46 14.08 28.45
CA LYS A 210 3.36 14.42 27.03
C LYS A 210 2.14 15.25 26.68
N VAL A 211 0.99 14.88 27.23
CA VAL A 211 -0.31 15.48 26.87
C VAL A 211 -0.95 16.20 28.05
N SER A 212 -1.96 17.01 27.77
CA SER A 212 -2.91 17.50 28.77
C SER A 212 -3.86 16.37 29.23
N TYR A 213 -4.25 16.40 30.49
CA TYR A 213 -5.21 15.47 31.10
C TYR A 213 -6.59 15.58 30.45
N SER A 214 -7.10 16.80 30.26
CA SER A 214 -8.39 17.05 29.60
C SER A 214 -8.42 16.50 28.18
N TRP A 215 -7.32 16.60 27.43
CA TRP A 215 -7.22 15.96 26.12
C TRP A 215 -7.29 14.44 26.22
N LEU A 216 -6.54 13.83 27.15
CA LEU A 216 -6.49 12.37 27.27
C LEU A 216 -7.85 11.79 27.65
N LYS A 217 -8.57 12.44 28.58
CA LYS A 217 -9.94 12.05 28.95
C LYS A 217 -10.87 12.12 27.74
N LYS A 218 -10.93 13.26 27.05
CA LYS A 218 -11.79 13.47 25.86
C LYS A 218 -11.44 12.47 24.74
N TRP A 219 -10.17 12.08 24.62
CA TRP A 219 -9.71 11.07 23.66
C TRP A 219 -10.29 9.68 23.95
N PHE A 220 -10.49 9.29 25.20
CA PHE A 220 -11.12 8.00 25.55
C PHE A 220 -12.64 8.00 25.40
N GLU A 221 -13.29 9.17 25.49
CA GLU A 221 -14.73 9.30 25.27
C GLU A 221 -15.09 9.08 23.80
N GLU A 222 -14.49 9.83 22.86
CA GLU A 222 -14.72 9.61 21.43
C GLU A 222 -13.50 10.04 20.57
N PRO A 223 -12.55 9.12 20.28
CA PRO A 223 -11.32 9.45 19.55
C PRO A 223 -11.57 10.13 18.19
N ARG A 224 -12.64 9.74 17.50
CA ARG A 224 -12.98 10.23 16.16
C ARG A 224 -13.56 11.65 16.13
N ASN A 225 -14.09 12.13 17.24
CA ASN A 225 -14.51 13.54 17.35
C ASN A 225 -13.29 14.46 17.43
N ILE A 226 -12.19 13.97 17.99
CA ILE A 226 -10.93 14.71 18.09
C ILE A 226 -10.12 14.57 16.79
N LEU A 227 -10.05 13.36 16.24
CA LEU A 227 -9.33 13.06 15.01
C LEU A 227 -10.19 12.14 14.13
N PRO A 228 -10.83 12.64 13.06
CA PRO A 228 -11.72 11.84 12.21
C PRO A 228 -11.09 10.52 11.71
N GLU A 229 -9.80 10.54 11.41
CA GLU A 229 -9.00 9.40 10.94
C GLU A 229 -8.33 8.59 12.08
N ALA A 230 -8.83 8.71 13.32
CA ALA A 230 -8.30 8.00 14.48
C ALA A 230 -8.30 6.48 14.25
N ARG A 231 -7.13 5.87 14.48
CA ARG A 231 -6.95 4.41 14.43
C ARG A 231 -7.35 3.71 15.71
N MET A 232 -7.27 4.43 16.83
CA MET A 232 -7.73 3.91 18.11
C MET A 232 -9.25 3.73 18.03
N PRO A 233 -9.76 2.53 18.28
CA PRO A 233 -11.17 2.25 18.15
C PRO A 233 -11.96 2.85 19.31
N ASP A 234 -13.27 2.94 19.11
CA ASP A 234 -14.23 3.35 20.12
C ASP A 234 -14.56 2.17 21.04
N TYR A 235 -14.26 2.33 22.33
CA TYR A 235 -14.49 1.32 23.35
C TYR A 235 -15.86 1.47 24.02
N ASP A 236 -16.62 2.53 23.70
CA ASP A 236 -17.92 2.85 24.32
C ASP A 236 -17.80 2.98 25.85
N PHE A 237 -16.76 3.68 26.29
CA PHE A 237 -16.52 3.92 27.72
C PHE A 237 -17.49 4.97 28.25
N SER A 238 -18.00 4.75 29.48
CA SER A 238 -18.67 5.83 30.21
C SER A 238 -17.68 6.94 30.58
N ILE A 239 -18.18 8.13 30.94
CA ILE A 239 -17.34 9.24 31.39
C ILE A 239 -16.43 8.81 32.55
N GLU A 240 -16.96 8.02 33.50
CA GLU A 240 -16.22 7.50 34.65
C GLU A 240 -15.24 6.37 34.28
N GLU A 241 -15.44 5.68 33.17
CA GLU A 241 -14.49 4.69 32.66
C GLU A 241 -13.35 5.38 31.91
N SER A 242 -13.67 6.38 31.08
CA SER A 242 -12.69 7.23 30.38
C SER A 242 -11.78 7.95 31.38
N GLU A 243 -12.36 8.50 32.45
CA GLU A 243 -11.61 9.14 33.53
C GLU A 243 -10.68 8.15 34.25
N ALA A 244 -11.18 6.96 34.60
CA ALA A 244 -10.38 5.93 35.26
C ALA A 244 -9.19 5.46 34.39
N VAL A 245 -9.39 5.26 33.09
CA VAL A 245 -8.32 4.91 32.17
C VAL A 245 -7.29 6.04 32.06
N ALA A 246 -7.75 7.30 31.96
CA ALA A 246 -6.87 8.47 31.92
C ALA A 246 -6.04 8.61 33.21
N ASP A 247 -6.67 8.47 34.37
CA ASP A 247 -6.04 8.52 35.70
C ASP A 247 -4.94 7.47 35.84
N TYR A 248 -5.25 6.21 35.52
CA TYR A 248 -4.26 5.15 35.58
C TYR A 248 -3.04 5.47 34.71
N LEU A 249 -3.27 5.92 33.47
CA LEU A 249 -2.18 6.24 32.54
C LEU A 249 -1.35 7.46 32.99
N PHE A 250 -1.99 8.49 33.56
CA PHE A 250 -1.27 9.64 34.13
C PHE A 250 -0.40 9.21 35.32
N SER A 251 -0.96 8.38 36.23
CA SER A 251 -0.27 7.88 37.43
C SER A 251 1.03 7.11 37.14
N LEU A 252 1.24 6.65 35.90
CA LEU A 252 2.49 6.00 35.50
C LEU A 252 3.69 6.96 35.49
N SER A 253 3.45 8.27 35.40
CA SER A 253 4.47 9.28 35.13
C SER A 253 4.33 10.59 35.89
N VAL A 254 3.14 10.90 36.41
CA VAL A 254 2.82 12.10 37.21
C VAL A 254 1.79 11.74 38.29
N ASP A 255 1.79 12.47 39.41
CA ASP A 255 0.92 12.17 40.57
C ASP A 255 -0.43 12.93 40.56
N GLU A 256 -0.57 13.92 39.67
CA GLU A 256 -1.72 14.83 39.61
C GLU A 256 -2.24 15.00 38.18
N ARG A 257 -3.56 15.16 38.06
CA ARG A 257 -4.23 15.62 36.84
C ARG A 257 -3.79 17.05 36.57
N SER A 258 -3.25 17.31 35.39
CA SER A 258 -2.73 18.63 35.02
C SER A 258 -2.69 18.82 33.51
N ASP A 259 -3.10 20.00 33.05
CA ASP A 259 -3.08 20.37 31.63
C ASP A 259 -1.90 21.29 31.27
N VAL A 260 -1.41 22.03 32.26
CA VAL A 260 -0.34 23.02 32.12
C VAL A 260 0.46 23.03 33.43
N LEU A 261 1.80 23.08 33.34
CA LEU A 261 2.67 23.29 34.50
C LEU A 261 3.02 24.78 34.71
N SER A 262 2.85 25.63 33.68
CA SER A 262 2.93 27.10 33.74
C SER A 262 2.17 27.77 32.58
N GLU A 263 1.38 28.80 32.89
CA GLU A 263 0.82 29.72 31.89
C GLU A 263 1.96 30.56 31.31
N GLU A 264 2.48 30.19 30.13
CA GLU A 264 3.36 31.07 29.37
C GLU A 264 2.58 31.65 28.19
N GLU A 265 2.53 32.98 28.10
CA GLU A 265 2.00 33.66 26.91
C GLU A 265 2.82 33.27 25.68
N ILE A 266 2.13 33.11 24.55
CA ILE A 266 2.74 32.80 23.26
C ILE A 266 3.54 33.99 22.75
N ASP A 267 4.80 33.76 22.37
CA ASP A 267 5.60 34.76 21.67
C ASP A 267 5.38 34.66 20.15
N TYR A 268 4.54 35.56 19.62
CA TYR A 268 4.19 35.57 18.21
C TYR A 268 5.38 35.92 17.28
N GLU A 269 6.39 36.66 17.76
CA GLU A 269 7.59 36.95 16.96
C GLU A 269 8.42 35.68 16.78
N LEU A 270 8.54 34.86 17.83
CA LEU A 270 9.19 33.56 17.75
C LEU A 270 8.38 32.57 16.90
N ALA A 271 7.04 32.58 17.03
CA ALA A 271 6.16 31.74 16.20
C ALA A 271 6.30 32.03 14.70
N ASP A 272 6.40 33.30 14.29
CA ASP A 272 6.62 33.68 12.88
C ASP A 272 7.95 33.12 12.35
N ARG A 273 9.00 33.11 13.18
CA ARG A 273 10.28 32.46 12.84
C ARG A 273 10.15 30.93 12.78
N GLY A 274 9.31 30.36 13.64
CA GLY A 274 9.04 28.93 13.68
C GLY A 274 8.38 28.39 12.41
N LYS A 275 7.52 29.19 11.79
CA LYS A 275 6.90 28.88 10.49
C LYS A 275 7.94 28.62 9.40
N ILE A 276 9.06 29.36 9.42
CA ILE A 276 10.17 29.16 8.48
C ILE A 276 10.83 27.80 8.73
N VAL A 277 11.13 27.49 10.01
CA VAL A 277 11.71 26.19 10.40
C VAL A 277 10.79 25.03 9.99
N TYR A 278 9.48 25.13 10.25
CA TYR A 278 8.48 24.13 9.84
C TYR A 278 8.48 23.89 8.32
N SER A 279 8.55 24.96 7.53
CA SER A 279 8.60 24.89 6.07
C SER A 279 9.90 24.28 5.56
N GLU A 280 11.06 24.68 6.08
CA GLU A 280 12.38 24.18 5.65
C GLU A 280 12.64 22.72 6.06
N ALA A 281 12.16 22.32 7.24
CA ALA A 281 12.17 20.93 7.70
C ALA A 281 11.13 20.06 6.98
N ARG A 282 10.25 20.67 6.16
CA ARG A 282 9.24 19.99 5.36
C ARG A 282 8.32 19.09 6.21
N CYS A 283 7.95 19.56 7.40
CA CYS A 283 7.10 18.81 8.34
C CYS A 283 5.79 18.31 7.69
N SER A 284 5.22 19.11 6.78
CA SER A 284 3.98 18.81 6.04
C SER A 284 4.07 17.66 5.03
N ILE A 285 5.27 17.15 4.73
CA ILE A 285 5.40 15.92 3.91
C ILE A 285 4.78 14.73 4.65
N CYS A 286 5.03 14.65 5.94
CA CYS A 286 4.60 13.56 6.79
C CYS A 286 3.35 13.95 7.58
N HIS A 287 3.38 15.09 8.25
CA HIS A 287 2.30 15.54 9.13
C HIS A 287 1.16 16.20 8.33
N VAL A 288 -0.07 15.81 8.66
CA VAL A 288 -1.29 16.54 8.29
C VAL A 288 -1.50 17.65 9.32
N ALA A 289 -1.94 18.81 8.88
CA ALA A 289 -2.39 19.90 9.74
C ALA A 289 -3.49 20.68 9.02
N ASN A 290 -4.64 20.89 9.67
CA ASN A 290 -5.82 21.57 9.12
C ASN A 290 -6.19 21.03 7.73
N GLU A 291 -6.24 19.69 7.61
CA GLU A 291 -6.53 18.95 6.37
C GLU A 291 -5.48 19.09 5.24
N LEU A 292 -4.38 19.82 5.48
CA LEU A 292 -3.29 20.04 4.53
C LEU A 292 -2.05 19.21 4.90
N GLY A 293 -1.28 18.78 3.90
CA GLY A 293 -0.06 17.99 4.11
C GLY A 293 -0.30 16.48 4.06
N GLY A 294 0.53 15.71 4.79
CA GLY A 294 0.42 14.25 4.84
C GLY A 294 0.57 13.53 3.49
N ALA A 295 1.36 14.10 2.57
CA ALA A 295 1.59 13.50 1.25
C ALA A 295 2.13 12.06 1.34
N PHE A 296 2.83 11.72 2.41
CA PHE A 296 3.35 10.37 2.63
C PHE A 296 2.40 9.47 3.43
N LYS A 297 1.36 8.96 2.77
CA LYS A 297 0.31 8.14 3.43
C LYS A 297 0.77 6.83 4.09
N LYS A 298 1.89 6.24 3.65
CA LYS A 298 2.39 4.96 4.20
C LYS A 298 3.13 5.13 5.52
N VAL A 299 3.65 6.32 5.82
CA VAL A 299 4.26 6.62 7.11
C VAL A 299 3.21 7.30 7.96
N TYR A 300 2.93 6.70 9.11
CA TYR A 300 2.00 7.30 10.05
C TYR A 300 2.69 8.41 10.83
N ALA A 301 2.46 9.64 10.43
CA ALA A 301 2.78 10.81 11.23
C ALA A 301 1.52 11.31 11.95
N PRO A 302 1.60 11.69 13.23
CA PRO A 302 0.48 12.27 13.95
C PRO A 302 -0.06 13.52 13.24
N ASP A 303 -1.38 13.69 13.27
CA ASP A 303 -2.02 14.94 12.88
C ASP A 303 -1.62 16.05 13.86
N LEU A 304 -1.19 17.19 13.33
CA LEU A 304 -0.73 18.32 14.09
C LEU A 304 -1.80 19.37 14.34
N SER A 305 -3.01 19.28 13.75
CA SER A 305 -4.03 20.36 13.77
C SER A 305 -4.37 20.88 15.16
N ILE A 306 -4.24 20.03 16.19
CA ILE A 306 -4.52 20.36 17.59
C ILE A 306 -3.29 20.18 18.50
N ALA A 307 -2.09 20.05 17.92
CA ALA A 307 -0.88 19.74 18.65
C ALA A 307 -0.56 20.79 19.73
N GLY A 308 -0.88 22.06 19.48
CA GLY A 308 -0.69 23.15 20.42
C GLY A 308 -1.53 23.01 21.69
N SER A 309 -2.78 22.56 21.56
CA SER A 309 -3.68 22.35 22.70
C SER A 309 -3.47 21.01 23.41
N LYS A 310 -2.97 20.02 22.67
CA LYS A 310 -2.74 18.65 23.16
C LYS A 310 -1.42 18.48 23.90
N LEU A 311 -0.32 19.02 23.37
CA LEU A 311 1.03 18.66 23.79
C LEU A 311 1.61 19.68 24.77
N ARG A 312 2.37 19.17 25.74
CA ARG A 312 3.14 20.00 26.68
C ARG A 312 4.36 20.59 25.98
N LYS A 313 4.70 21.85 26.34
CA LYS A 313 5.75 22.65 25.69
C LYS A 313 7.14 22.03 25.91
N ASP A 314 7.45 21.65 27.15
CA ASP A 314 8.67 20.94 27.54
C ASP A 314 8.85 19.62 26.77
N TRP A 315 7.78 18.83 26.67
CA TRP A 315 7.81 17.58 25.89
C TRP A 315 8.07 17.84 24.40
N LEU A 316 7.46 18.89 23.81
CA LEU A 316 7.71 19.25 22.42
C LEU A 316 9.18 19.64 22.16
N VAL A 317 9.80 20.36 23.09
CA VAL A 317 11.24 20.70 23.03
C VAL A 317 12.09 19.42 23.03
N ASP A 318 11.86 18.51 23.97
CA ASP A 318 12.63 17.26 24.06
C ASP A 318 12.40 16.34 22.85
N TRP A 319 11.15 16.21 22.40
CA TRP A 319 10.77 15.40 21.25
C TRP A 319 11.40 15.91 19.95
N THR A 320 11.40 17.22 19.72
CA THR A 320 12.03 17.81 18.52
C THR A 320 13.55 17.75 18.55
N LYS A 321 14.15 17.73 19.75
CA LYS A 321 15.61 17.58 19.93
C LYS A 321 16.11 16.17 19.60
N ASN A 322 15.40 15.14 20.08
CA ASN A 322 15.73 13.74 19.80
C ASN A 322 14.52 12.81 20.03
N PRO A 323 13.69 12.55 19.00
CA PRO A 323 12.49 11.73 19.17
C PRO A 323 12.81 10.27 19.51
N GLN A 324 13.96 9.75 19.06
CA GLN A 324 14.39 8.36 19.32
C GLN A 324 14.71 8.10 20.80
N THR A 325 15.01 9.13 21.61
CA THR A 325 15.19 8.97 23.06
C THR A 325 13.87 8.59 23.75
N TYR A 326 12.76 9.17 23.31
CA TYR A 326 11.43 8.90 23.87
C TYR A 326 10.80 7.65 23.24
N TYR A 327 10.95 7.48 21.92
CA TYR A 327 10.41 6.33 21.21
C TYR A 327 11.46 5.80 20.19
N PRO A 328 12.26 4.79 20.56
CA PRO A 328 13.35 4.26 19.71
C PRO A 328 12.91 3.83 18.31
N ASP A 329 11.71 3.25 18.20
CA ASP A 329 11.14 2.75 16.93
C ASP A 329 10.37 3.82 16.14
N THR A 330 10.45 5.09 16.55
CA THR A 330 9.78 6.20 15.86
C THR A 330 10.24 6.32 14.41
N SER A 331 9.30 6.59 13.51
CA SER A 331 9.62 6.97 12.12
C SER A 331 10.06 8.43 11.98
N MET A 332 9.90 9.25 13.03
CA MET A 332 10.30 10.65 12.99
C MET A 332 11.83 10.77 13.03
N PRO A 333 12.45 11.38 11.99
CA PRO A 333 13.89 11.54 11.94
C PRO A 333 14.38 12.62 12.90
N ARG A 334 15.66 12.56 13.26
CA ARG A 334 16.29 13.63 14.03
C ARG A 334 16.78 14.74 13.10
N TYR A 335 16.11 15.89 13.13
CA TYR A 335 16.40 17.04 12.26
C TYR A 335 17.64 17.84 12.66
N ARG A 336 18.16 17.61 13.88
CA ARG A 336 19.36 18.28 14.43
C ARG A 336 19.25 19.81 14.43
N LEU A 337 18.05 20.32 14.69
CA LEU A 337 17.78 21.74 14.88
C LEU A 337 18.59 22.31 16.05
N THR A 338 18.97 23.59 15.98
CA THR A 338 19.57 24.30 17.12
C THR A 338 18.52 24.57 18.21
N ASP A 339 18.94 24.80 19.45
CA ASP A 339 18.00 25.07 20.55
C ASP A 339 17.08 26.27 20.25
N GLY A 340 17.59 27.33 19.62
CA GLY A 340 16.75 28.46 19.18
C GLY A 340 15.79 28.09 18.03
N GLN A 341 16.18 27.25 17.08
CA GLN A 341 15.25 26.77 16.05
C GLN A 341 14.15 25.90 16.64
N ILE A 342 14.46 25.11 17.66
CA ILE A 342 13.50 24.30 18.40
C ILE A 342 12.50 25.22 19.11
N GLU A 343 12.98 26.23 19.84
CA GLU A 343 12.13 27.22 20.51
C GLU A 343 11.15 27.88 19.54
N PHE A 344 11.64 28.41 18.41
CA PHE A 344 10.76 29.02 17.41
C PHE A 344 9.70 28.05 16.89
N LEU A 345 10.11 26.82 16.57
CA LEU A 345 9.21 25.78 16.05
C LEU A 345 8.14 25.41 17.08
N VAL A 346 8.50 25.31 18.36
CA VAL A 346 7.57 24.97 19.43
C VAL A 346 6.57 26.10 19.65
N GLU A 347 7.00 27.37 19.66
CA GLU A 347 6.10 28.53 19.71
C GLU A 347 5.10 28.53 18.54
N TYR A 348 5.57 28.25 17.32
CA TYR A 348 4.69 28.12 16.16
C TYR A 348 3.66 26.99 16.30
N ILE A 349 4.07 25.81 16.76
CA ILE A 349 3.15 24.68 16.98
C ILE A 349 2.10 25.02 18.05
N LYS A 350 2.54 25.69 19.13
CA LYS A 350 1.67 26.09 20.25
C LYS A 350 0.68 27.19 19.85
N SER A 351 1.02 28.05 18.89
CA SER A 351 0.17 29.17 18.45
C SER A 351 -0.78 28.83 17.30
N GLU A 352 -0.33 28.07 16.31
CA GLU A 352 -1.09 27.81 15.09
C GLU A 352 -2.08 26.65 15.25
N PHE A 353 -1.71 25.62 16.01
CA PHE A 353 -2.42 24.35 16.06
C PHE A 353 -3.25 24.19 17.33
N VAL A 354 -4.20 25.09 17.51
CA VAL A 354 -5.01 25.24 18.72
C VAL A 354 -6.45 24.76 18.48
N ASP A 355 -6.99 24.05 19.46
CA ASP A 355 -8.39 23.66 19.56
C ASP A 355 -9.02 24.43 20.73
N TRP A 356 -9.84 25.44 20.42
CA TRP A 356 -10.41 26.33 21.42
C TRP A 356 -11.40 25.63 22.35
N ASP A 357 -12.14 24.63 21.86
CA ASP A 357 -13.05 23.83 22.70
C ASP A 357 -12.25 23.01 23.73
N LEU A 358 -11.05 22.58 23.38
CA LEU A 358 -10.14 21.90 24.29
C LEU A 358 -9.46 22.87 25.25
N GLU A 359 -9.09 24.09 24.82
CA GLU A 359 -8.58 25.13 25.72
C GLU A 359 -9.59 25.49 26.80
N ASP A 360 -10.86 25.68 26.44
CA ASP A 360 -11.95 25.98 27.40
C ASP A 360 -12.21 24.83 28.38
N ALA A 361 -11.88 23.59 27.99
CA ALA A 361 -12.05 22.40 28.82
C ALA A 361 -10.83 22.09 29.72
N LYS A 362 -9.77 22.92 29.68
CA LYS A 362 -8.58 22.66 30.50
C LYS A 362 -8.84 22.91 31.98
N LEU A 363 -8.14 22.13 32.80
CA LEU A 363 -8.08 22.31 34.24
C LEU A 363 -7.33 23.61 34.57
N GLU A 364 -7.99 24.49 35.33
CA GLU A 364 -7.38 25.72 35.85
C GLU A 364 -6.26 25.43 36.87
N THR A 365 -6.41 24.35 37.65
CA THR A 365 -5.44 23.94 38.68
C THR A 365 -5.26 22.42 38.68
N SER A 366 -4.11 21.97 39.17
CA SER A 366 -3.85 20.53 39.29
C SER A 366 -4.77 19.89 40.34
N GLN A 367 -5.15 18.63 40.08
CA GLN A 367 -6.05 17.86 40.96
C GLN A 367 -5.43 16.51 41.31
N PRO A 368 -5.61 16.00 42.53
CA PRO A 368 -5.09 14.70 42.92
C PRO A 368 -5.77 13.57 42.13
N ILE A 369 -5.02 12.50 41.85
CA ILE A 369 -5.55 11.29 41.21
C ILE A 369 -5.99 10.30 42.30
N ASP A 370 -7.25 9.84 42.25
CA ASP A 370 -7.78 8.87 43.21
C ASP A 370 -7.29 7.44 42.93
N VAL A 371 -6.85 6.73 43.98
CA VAL A 371 -6.36 5.35 43.93
C VAL A 371 -7.43 4.40 43.41
N VAL A 372 -8.70 4.58 43.81
CA VAL A 372 -9.80 3.73 43.33
C VAL A 372 -9.99 3.86 41.83
N SER A 373 -9.81 5.08 41.29
CA SER A 373 -9.88 5.36 39.86
C SER A 373 -8.72 4.68 39.11
N ILE A 374 -7.50 4.74 39.65
CA ILE A 374 -6.31 4.05 39.11
C ILE A 374 -6.56 2.53 39.01
N GLU A 375 -7.10 1.91 40.07
CA GLU A 375 -7.38 0.47 40.09
C GLU A 375 -8.43 0.08 39.03
N LYS A 376 -9.50 0.88 38.90
CA LYS A 376 -10.52 0.68 37.86
C LYS A 376 -9.93 0.81 36.45
N GLY A 377 -9.12 1.83 36.21
CA GLY A 377 -8.43 2.05 34.93
C GLY A 377 -7.50 0.90 34.55
N ALA A 378 -6.71 0.41 35.50
CA ALA A 378 -5.83 -0.74 35.31
C ALA A 378 -6.62 -1.98 34.86
N GLN A 379 -7.78 -2.23 35.47
CA GLN A 379 -8.63 -3.36 35.12
C GLN A 379 -9.26 -3.22 33.73
N LEU A 380 -9.69 -2.02 33.34
CA LEU A 380 -10.21 -1.73 32.00
C LEU A 380 -9.16 -1.95 30.92
N ILE A 381 -7.95 -1.42 31.11
CA ILE A 381 -6.81 -1.62 30.19
C ILE A 381 -6.50 -3.11 30.01
N LYS A 382 -6.58 -3.89 31.08
CA LYS A 382 -6.38 -5.34 31.03
C LYS A 382 -7.51 -6.07 30.29
N ASN A 383 -8.76 -5.69 30.54
CA ASN A 383 -9.94 -6.34 29.96
C ASN A 383 -10.06 -6.11 28.45
N TYR A 384 -9.84 -4.88 28.01
CA TYR A 384 -9.87 -4.50 26.59
C TYR A 384 -8.53 -4.73 25.89
N GLY A 385 -7.48 -4.99 26.67
CA GLY A 385 -6.16 -5.39 26.22
C GLY A 385 -5.43 -4.32 25.40
N CYS A 386 -5.45 -3.08 25.88
CA CYS A 386 -4.79 -1.96 25.23
C CYS A 386 -3.28 -2.19 25.01
N PHE A 387 -2.67 -3.07 25.81
CA PHE A 387 -1.27 -3.52 25.69
C PHE A 387 -0.96 -4.28 24.38
N GLY A 388 -1.99 -4.77 23.67
CA GLY A 388 -1.84 -5.38 22.34
C GLY A 388 -1.38 -4.39 21.28
N CYS A 389 -1.78 -3.12 21.42
CA CYS A 389 -1.39 -2.04 20.51
C CYS A 389 -0.40 -1.06 21.14
N HIS A 390 -0.40 -0.89 22.47
CA HIS A 390 0.41 0.10 23.17
C HIS A 390 1.49 -0.52 24.06
N ASN A 391 2.59 0.21 24.26
CA ASN A 391 3.53 -0.07 25.34
C ASN A 391 3.06 0.65 26.61
N ILE A 392 2.71 -0.13 27.63
CA ILE A 392 2.18 0.37 28.91
C ILE A 392 2.97 -0.28 30.03
N LYS A 393 3.60 0.53 30.87
CA LYS A 393 4.39 0.08 32.03
C LYS A 393 3.55 -0.80 32.95
N GLY A 394 4.06 -1.96 33.33
CA GLY A 394 3.35 -2.92 34.20
C GLY A 394 2.46 -3.93 33.47
N THR A 395 2.46 -3.90 32.13
CA THR A 395 1.69 -4.84 31.28
C THR A 395 2.58 -5.78 30.45
N GLU A 396 3.90 -5.76 30.66
CA GLU A 396 4.90 -6.44 29.82
C GLU A 396 4.70 -7.96 29.75
N GLU A 397 4.20 -8.57 30.84
CA GLU A 397 3.92 -10.01 30.91
C GLU A 397 2.51 -10.39 30.43
N LEU A 398 1.66 -9.42 30.10
CA LEU A 398 0.31 -9.67 29.61
C LEU A 398 0.37 -10.01 28.12
N LYS A 399 0.24 -11.31 27.81
CA LYS A 399 0.39 -11.83 26.43
C LYS A 399 -0.92 -12.20 25.73
N LYS A 400 -2.08 -12.05 26.40
CA LYS A 400 -3.37 -12.53 25.87
C LYS A 400 -4.53 -11.61 26.24
N ILE A 401 -5.34 -11.30 25.24
CA ILE A 401 -6.65 -10.67 25.40
C ILE A 401 -7.71 -11.77 25.38
N GLY A 402 -8.64 -11.73 26.33
CA GLY A 402 -9.77 -12.65 26.40
C GLY A 402 -10.35 -12.74 27.82
N PRO A 403 -11.67 -12.54 28.01
CA PRO A 403 -12.32 -12.77 29.28
C PRO A 403 -12.48 -14.28 29.47
N TYR A 404 -11.92 -14.83 30.54
CA TYR A 404 -12.22 -16.18 31.06
C TYR A 404 -12.19 -17.34 30.04
N LEU A 405 -11.03 -17.88 29.68
CA LEU A 405 -10.96 -19.30 29.30
C LEU A 405 -9.71 -19.96 29.87
N ARG A 406 -9.91 -21.10 30.54
CA ARG A 406 -8.80 -21.95 30.97
C ARG A 406 -8.10 -22.49 29.73
N ARG A 407 -6.78 -22.65 29.83
CA ARG A 407 -5.90 -23.13 28.76
C ARG A 407 -6.34 -24.47 28.16
N SER A 408 -7.06 -25.29 28.94
CA SER A 408 -7.60 -26.59 28.52
C SER A 408 -8.90 -26.51 27.70
N GLU A 409 -9.59 -25.37 27.64
CA GLU A 409 -10.92 -25.25 26.99
C GLU A 409 -10.87 -24.54 25.62
N MET A 410 -9.76 -23.84 25.30
CA MET A 410 -9.62 -23.11 24.03
C MET A 410 -9.12 -23.96 22.86
N GLU A 411 -8.33 -25.00 23.13
CA GLU A 411 -7.69 -25.78 22.06
C GLU A 411 -8.67 -26.70 21.33
N GLU A 412 -9.77 -27.12 21.97
CA GLU A 412 -10.74 -28.04 21.36
C GLU A 412 -11.93 -27.34 20.67
N ASN A 413 -12.26 -26.09 21.01
CA ASN A 413 -13.47 -25.41 20.50
C ASN A 413 -13.23 -24.14 19.65
N VAL A 414 -12.00 -23.59 19.65
CA VAL A 414 -11.65 -22.32 18.95
C VAL A 414 -10.49 -22.47 17.96
N ALA A 415 -9.85 -23.64 17.92
CA ALA A 415 -8.59 -23.96 17.24
C ALA A 415 -8.26 -23.04 16.03
N ALA A 416 -7.38 -22.06 16.25
CA ALA A 416 -6.92 -21.01 15.31
C ALA A 416 -7.87 -19.83 15.04
N GLU A 417 -8.02 -18.95 16.06
CA GLU A 417 -8.09 -17.47 15.96
C GLU A 417 -7.77 -16.93 14.54
N LEU A 418 -8.55 -15.95 14.02
CA LEU A 418 -8.67 -15.32 12.67
C LEU A 418 -7.93 -15.97 11.48
N SER A 419 -6.70 -16.41 11.63
CA SER A 419 -5.90 -17.31 10.78
C SER A 419 -6.67 -18.33 9.95
N SER A 420 -7.79 -18.89 10.45
CA SER A 420 -8.61 -19.89 9.74
C SER A 420 -10.04 -19.45 9.42
N ILE A 421 -10.36 -18.16 9.59
CA ILE A 421 -11.74 -17.67 9.50
C ILE A 421 -12.36 -17.88 8.12
N GLY A 422 -11.54 -17.84 7.05
CA GLY A 422 -11.97 -18.07 5.66
C GLY A 422 -12.44 -19.51 5.40
N SER A 423 -11.88 -20.49 6.11
CA SER A 423 -12.22 -21.92 6.01
C SER A 423 -13.11 -22.42 7.15
N LYS A 424 -13.42 -21.59 8.16
CA LYS A 424 -14.22 -21.98 9.32
C LYS A 424 -15.62 -22.44 8.92
N PRO A 425 -16.09 -23.64 9.32
CA PRO A 425 -17.43 -24.13 9.00
C PRO A 425 -18.54 -23.13 9.39
N MET A 426 -19.57 -23.00 8.55
CA MET A 426 -20.63 -22.00 8.73
C MET A 426 -21.37 -22.17 10.07
N GLU A 427 -21.52 -23.41 10.53
CA GLU A 427 -22.19 -23.78 11.78
C GLU A 427 -21.40 -23.33 13.01
N ARG A 428 -20.11 -23.01 12.85
CA ARG A 428 -19.25 -22.48 13.90
C ARG A 428 -19.11 -20.95 13.86
N LEU A 429 -19.80 -20.28 12.94
CA LEU A 429 -19.93 -18.82 12.93
C LEU A 429 -21.12 -18.44 13.81
N ASP A 430 -20.83 -17.68 14.86
CA ASP A 430 -21.82 -17.31 15.87
C ASP A 430 -22.49 -15.97 15.51
N PHE A 431 -23.67 -16.06 14.88
CA PHE A 431 -24.46 -14.89 14.49
C PHE A 431 -25.14 -14.19 15.68
N GLY A 432 -25.13 -14.78 16.88
CA GLY A 432 -25.68 -14.17 18.09
C GLY A 432 -27.11 -13.64 17.91
N LYS A 433 -27.35 -12.42 18.39
CA LYS A 433 -28.65 -11.71 18.29
C LYS A 433 -29.12 -11.47 16.84
N LEU A 434 -28.22 -11.50 15.86
CA LEU A 434 -28.52 -11.25 14.45
C LEU A 434 -28.91 -12.52 13.68
N SER A 435 -29.06 -13.65 14.39
CA SER A 435 -29.51 -14.90 13.80
C SER A 435 -30.91 -14.73 13.18
N GLY A 436 -31.03 -14.91 11.87
CA GLY A 436 -32.28 -14.74 11.11
C GLY A 436 -32.49 -13.35 10.51
N GLU A 437 -31.78 -12.32 10.97
CA GLU A 437 -31.79 -10.97 10.38
C GLU A 437 -30.71 -10.82 9.31
N LEU A 438 -29.54 -11.43 9.54
CA LEU A 438 -28.44 -11.45 8.58
C LEU A 438 -28.54 -12.65 7.63
N LYS A 439 -28.18 -12.40 6.37
CA LYS A 439 -27.91 -13.46 5.40
C LYS A 439 -26.85 -14.41 5.98
N GLN A 440 -27.14 -15.71 5.98
CA GLN A 440 -26.27 -16.74 6.55
C GLN A 440 -25.08 -17.06 5.64
N THR A 441 -24.22 -16.06 5.40
CA THR A 441 -22.98 -16.19 4.64
C THR A 441 -21.81 -15.65 5.44
N ARG A 442 -20.61 -16.20 5.18
CA ARG A 442 -19.37 -15.75 5.83
C ARG A 442 -19.07 -14.28 5.54
N GLU A 443 -19.32 -13.83 4.30
CA GLU A 443 -19.18 -12.43 3.91
C GLU A 443 -20.06 -11.49 4.75
N ALA A 444 -21.34 -11.82 4.93
CA ALA A 444 -22.27 -11.01 5.73
C ALA A 444 -21.87 -11.00 7.21
N PHE A 445 -21.44 -12.15 7.73
CA PHE A 445 -20.90 -12.28 9.08
C PHE A 445 -19.68 -11.38 9.30
N LEU A 446 -18.65 -11.50 8.45
CA LEU A 446 -17.42 -10.72 8.56
C LEU A 446 -17.68 -9.22 8.40
N SER A 447 -18.49 -8.84 7.40
CA SER A 447 -18.84 -7.43 7.17
C SER A 447 -19.54 -6.83 8.38
N SER A 448 -20.51 -7.55 8.98
CA SER A 448 -21.22 -7.07 10.16
C SER A 448 -20.32 -7.03 11.41
N LYS A 449 -19.42 -8.01 11.59
CA LYS A 449 -18.43 -7.99 12.68
C LYS A 449 -17.48 -6.80 12.59
N LEU A 450 -17.08 -6.40 11.39
CA LEU A 450 -16.20 -5.23 11.19
C LEU A 450 -16.95 -3.91 11.40
N LYS A 451 -18.22 -3.81 10.97
CA LYS A 451 -19.02 -2.58 11.07
C LYS A 451 -19.57 -2.32 12.47
N THR A 452 -20.14 -3.34 13.10
CA THR A 452 -20.89 -3.21 14.35
C THR A 452 -20.72 -4.46 15.23
N PRO A 453 -19.51 -4.75 15.74
CA PRO A 453 -19.21 -6.02 16.42
C PRO A 453 -20.11 -6.28 17.65
N ARG A 454 -20.48 -5.22 18.38
CA ARG A 454 -21.21 -5.30 19.66
C ARG A 454 -22.71 -5.59 19.52
N VAL A 455 -23.30 -5.49 18.32
CA VAL A 455 -24.72 -5.86 18.16
C VAL A 455 -24.96 -7.38 18.24
N PHE A 456 -23.90 -8.19 18.12
CA PHE A 456 -24.03 -9.64 18.18
C PHE A 456 -24.38 -10.15 19.59
N ARG A 457 -23.80 -9.54 20.64
CA ARG A 457 -23.92 -9.97 22.04
C ARG A 457 -23.61 -8.80 22.98
N ASP A 458 -24.23 -8.83 24.15
CA ASP A 458 -23.89 -7.91 25.24
C ASP A 458 -22.48 -8.23 25.78
N ASN A 459 -21.75 -7.21 26.23
CA ASN A 459 -20.39 -7.32 26.79
C ASN A 459 -19.30 -7.88 25.85
N LEU A 460 -19.50 -7.74 24.54
CA LEU A 460 -18.49 -8.15 23.56
C LEU A 460 -17.30 -7.18 23.56
N MET A 461 -16.10 -7.71 23.79
CA MET A 461 -14.88 -6.91 24.01
C MET A 461 -14.32 -6.23 22.76
N MET A 462 -14.65 -6.73 21.56
CA MET A 462 -14.19 -6.12 20.30
C MET A 462 -14.73 -4.68 20.22
N PRO A 463 -13.85 -3.67 20.16
CA PRO A 463 -14.26 -2.28 20.08
C PRO A 463 -14.77 -1.95 18.68
N ASN A 464 -15.45 -0.82 18.55
CA ASN A 464 -15.95 -0.36 17.26
C ASN A 464 -14.91 0.52 16.57
N TYR A 465 -14.31 0.00 15.50
CA TYR A 465 -13.36 0.77 14.71
C TYR A 465 -14.04 1.79 13.78
N LYS A 466 -15.36 1.75 13.61
CA LYS A 466 -16.15 2.61 12.70
C LYS A 466 -15.58 2.61 11.26
N PHE A 467 -15.19 1.43 10.75
CA PHE A 467 -14.58 1.31 9.41
C PHE A 467 -15.51 1.88 8.32
N PRO A 468 -14.99 2.70 7.40
CA PRO A 468 -15.76 3.11 6.21
C PRO A 468 -15.94 1.92 5.25
N ASP A 469 -16.96 1.99 4.40
CA ASP A 469 -17.31 0.89 3.49
C ASP A 469 -16.17 0.47 2.55
N ASP A 470 -15.32 1.42 2.15
CA ASP A 470 -14.17 1.18 1.27
C ASP A 470 -12.99 0.48 1.98
N GLU A 471 -13.01 0.36 3.32
CA GLU A 471 -12.07 -0.42 4.11
C GLU A 471 -12.63 -1.78 4.56
N VAL A 472 -13.96 -1.88 4.73
CA VAL A 472 -14.61 -3.16 5.08
C VAL A 472 -14.42 -4.21 3.99
N ALA A 473 -14.69 -3.88 2.73
CA ALA A 473 -14.58 -4.84 1.63
C ALA A 473 -13.15 -5.43 1.43
N PRO A 474 -12.07 -4.63 1.47
CA PRO A 474 -10.70 -5.15 1.48
C PRO A 474 -10.39 -6.08 2.66
N LEU A 475 -10.80 -5.71 3.89
CA LEU A 475 -10.60 -6.54 5.07
C LEU A 475 -11.35 -7.87 4.95
N VAL A 476 -12.61 -7.85 4.51
CA VAL A 476 -13.38 -9.09 4.25
C VAL A 476 -12.69 -9.93 3.19
N THR A 477 -12.18 -9.31 2.11
CA THR A 477 -11.44 -10.01 1.05
C THR A 477 -10.20 -10.72 1.60
N LEU A 478 -9.40 -10.05 2.44
CA LEU A 478 -8.24 -10.64 3.09
C LEU A 478 -8.64 -11.81 4.00
N LEU A 479 -9.57 -11.57 4.93
CA LEU A 479 -10.05 -12.55 5.92
C LEU A 479 -10.67 -13.78 5.26
N MET A 480 -11.34 -13.62 4.13
CA MET A 480 -11.94 -14.72 3.37
C MET A 480 -10.90 -15.72 2.85
N GLY A 481 -9.64 -15.30 2.65
CA GLY A 481 -8.59 -16.22 2.22
C GLY A 481 -7.64 -16.69 3.32
N PHE A 482 -7.90 -16.34 4.59
CA PHE A 482 -7.29 -16.96 5.77
C PHE A 482 -7.75 -18.42 5.88
N THR A 483 -7.11 -19.25 5.07
CA THR A 483 -7.43 -20.65 4.75
C THR A 483 -6.14 -21.48 4.84
N PRO A 484 -5.59 -21.70 6.05
CA PRO A 484 -4.23 -22.18 6.24
C PRO A 484 -4.03 -23.57 5.63
N GLU A 485 -5.04 -24.44 5.74
CA GLU A 485 -5.07 -25.76 5.12
C GLU A 485 -4.94 -25.69 3.59
N GLU A 486 -5.57 -24.70 2.93
CA GLU A 486 -5.45 -24.54 1.48
C GLU A 486 -4.07 -24.02 1.06
N ILE A 487 -3.46 -23.15 1.86
CA ILE A 487 -2.11 -22.61 1.63
C ILE A 487 -1.08 -23.73 1.84
N GLU A 488 -1.22 -24.52 2.91
CA GLU A 488 -0.31 -25.61 3.25
C GLU A 488 -0.36 -26.74 2.23
N ASN A 489 -1.53 -27.07 1.72
CA ASN A 489 -1.71 -28.10 0.69
C ASN A 489 -1.41 -27.61 -0.74
N MET A 490 -1.12 -26.31 -0.95
CA MET A 490 -0.83 -25.78 -2.28
C MET A 490 0.48 -26.37 -2.84
N PRO A 491 0.50 -27.01 -4.02
CA PRO A 491 1.74 -27.58 -4.57
C PRO A 491 2.82 -26.52 -4.80
N LEU A 492 4.09 -26.85 -4.50
CA LEU A 492 5.21 -25.90 -4.54
C LEU A 492 5.37 -25.19 -5.89
N ARG A 493 5.08 -25.86 -7.01
CA ARG A 493 5.19 -25.27 -8.35
C ARG A 493 4.21 -24.12 -8.64
N PHE A 494 3.14 -24.00 -7.85
CA PHE A 494 2.19 -22.89 -7.96
C PHE A 494 2.49 -21.75 -6.99
N ARG A 495 3.34 -21.99 -5.97
CA ARG A 495 3.67 -20.97 -4.98
C ARG A 495 4.64 -19.96 -5.56
N VAL A 496 4.31 -18.68 -5.37
CA VAL A 496 5.17 -17.54 -5.67
C VAL A 496 5.38 -16.82 -4.35
N ARG A 497 6.63 -16.77 -3.89
CA ARG A 497 6.98 -16.07 -2.66
C ARG A 497 7.60 -14.72 -2.99
N GLY A 498 7.22 -13.69 -2.24
CA GLY A 498 7.94 -12.42 -2.25
C GLY A 498 9.38 -12.64 -1.78
N LYS A 499 10.36 -12.05 -2.47
CA LYS A 499 11.72 -11.94 -1.93
C LYS A 499 11.71 -10.88 -0.85
N LYS A 500 11.68 -11.28 0.43
CA LYS A 500 12.02 -10.38 1.54
C LYS A 500 13.53 -10.13 1.47
N SER A 501 13.94 -8.87 1.44
CA SER A 501 15.35 -8.52 1.49
C SER A 501 15.88 -8.74 2.90
N ASP A 502 16.97 -9.48 3.03
CA ASP A 502 17.75 -9.67 4.25
C ASP A 502 18.85 -8.60 4.40
N TYR A 503 18.82 -7.58 3.55
CA TYR A 503 19.85 -6.55 3.50
C TYR A 503 19.87 -5.71 4.78
N GLU A 504 21.03 -5.63 5.41
CA GLU A 504 21.30 -4.72 6.52
C GLU A 504 22.24 -3.60 6.07
N LEU A 505 22.00 -2.39 6.57
CA LEU A 505 22.94 -1.29 6.40
C LEU A 505 24.20 -1.57 7.22
N THR A 506 25.36 -1.20 6.68
CA THR A 506 26.67 -1.56 7.26
C THR A 506 27.60 -0.35 7.35
N GLY A 507 28.66 -0.50 8.15
CA GLY A 507 29.71 0.50 8.30
C GLY A 507 29.23 1.81 8.94
N GLU A 508 29.97 2.88 8.69
CA GLU A 508 29.72 4.21 9.26
C GLU A 508 28.41 4.86 8.75
N PHE A 509 27.84 4.37 7.64
CA PHE A 509 26.58 4.87 7.09
C PHE A 509 25.36 4.41 7.89
N ALA A 510 25.39 3.18 8.43
CA ALA A 510 24.26 2.61 9.16
C ALA A 510 23.72 3.49 10.30
N PRO A 511 24.54 4.02 11.24
CA PRO A 511 24.03 4.88 12.30
C PRO A 511 23.47 6.22 11.79
N ILE A 512 24.03 6.80 10.73
CA ILE A 512 23.51 8.02 10.10
C ILE A 512 22.13 7.74 9.50
N ALA A 513 22.02 6.63 8.77
CA ALA A 513 20.78 6.24 8.11
C ALA A 513 19.66 5.90 9.11
N ASP A 514 19.99 5.34 10.27
CA ASP A 514 19.02 5.09 11.34
C ASP A 514 18.61 6.37 12.08
N GLU A 515 19.55 7.26 12.41
CA GLU A 515 19.25 8.54 13.07
C GLU A 515 18.37 9.44 12.18
N LEU A 516 18.68 9.52 10.88
CA LEU A 516 17.93 10.31 9.91
C LEU A 516 16.77 9.53 9.28
N LYS A 517 16.57 8.27 9.70
CA LYS A 517 15.51 7.37 9.23
C LYS A 517 15.41 7.31 7.69
N CYS A 518 16.55 7.16 7.00
CA CYS A 518 16.61 7.18 5.53
C CYS A 518 15.67 6.14 4.90
N LEU A 519 15.58 4.94 5.49
CA LEU A 519 14.73 3.85 5.00
C LEU A 519 13.22 4.10 5.17
N THR A 520 12.83 5.07 5.99
CA THR A 520 11.43 5.53 6.09
C THR A 520 10.96 6.10 4.77
N CYS A 521 11.84 6.81 4.05
CA CYS A 521 11.51 7.40 2.75
C CYS A 521 12.05 6.57 1.59
N HIS A 522 13.29 6.10 1.66
CA HIS A 522 14.01 5.48 0.55
C HIS A 522 14.02 3.96 0.63
N ALA A 523 13.96 3.31 -0.53
CA ALA A 523 14.25 1.89 -0.65
C ALA A 523 15.75 1.70 -0.93
N ILE A 524 16.36 0.70 -0.30
CA ILE A 524 17.73 0.26 -0.55
C ILE A 524 17.73 -1.26 -0.57
N LYS A 525 18.08 -1.83 -1.72
CA LYS A 525 18.14 -3.29 -1.98
C LYS A 525 16.87 -4.01 -1.52
N GLY A 526 15.70 -3.41 -1.76
CA GLY A 526 14.40 -3.97 -1.37
C GLY A 526 14.02 -3.81 0.10
N LYS A 527 14.77 -3.05 0.91
CA LYS A 527 14.41 -2.65 2.28
C LYS A 527 14.04 -1.17 2.32
N GLY A 528 13.02 -0.79 3.09
CA GLY A 528 12.56 0.61 3.22
C GLY A 528 11.25 0.89 2.48
N SER A 529 11.03 2.14 2.08
CA SER A 529 9.79 2.62 1.47
C SER A 529 9.98 3.23 0.08
N ASP A 530 8.87 3.45 -0.64
CA ASP A 530 8.83 3.96 -2.01
C ASP A 530 8.39 5.44 -2.10
N PHE A 531 8.52 6.18 -0.99
CA PHE A 531 8.29 7.62 -1.02
C PHE A 531 9.43 8.31 -1.76
N GLY A 532 10.63 8.29 -1.21
CA GLY A 532 11.83 8.69 -1.91
C GLY A 532 12.17 7.76 -3.08
N PRO A 533 13.08 8.18 -3.98
CA PRO A 533 13.61 7.28 -5.00
C PRO A 533 14.32 6.08 -4.34
N ASP A 534 14.23 4.93 -5.00
CA ASP A 534 15.06 3.76 -4.68
C ASP A 534 16.54 4.11 -4.93
N LEU A 535 17.36 3.98 -3.89
CA LEU A 535 18.77 4.34 -3.91
C LEU A 535 19.69 3.16 -4.25
N THR A 536 19.15 1.96 -4.52
CA THR A 536 19.91 0.71 -4.71
C THR A 536 21.07 0.83 -5.71
N ILE A 537 20.89 1.65 -6.76
CA ILE A 537 21.87 1.87 -7.82
C ILE A 537 22.34 3.33 -7.92
N GLU A 538 22.10 4.13 -6.87
CA GLU A 538 22.30 5.59 -6.94
C GLU A 538 23.76 5.96 -7.29
N GLY A 539 24.73 5.16 -6.82
CA GLY A 539 26.15 5.35 -7.13
C GLY A 539 26.49 5.17 -8.60
N SER A 540 25.77 4.32 -9.33
CA SER A 540 25.91 4.18 -10.79
C SER A 540 25.11 5.21 -11.58
N LYS A 541 24.20 5.95 -10.93
CA LYS A 541 23.23 6.84 -11.56
C LYS A 541 23.64 8.32 -11.55
N VAL A 542 24.02 8.85 -10.40
CA VAL A 542 24.29 10.30 -10.22
C VAL A 542 25.78 10.61 -10.16
N LYS A 543 26.14 11.86 -10.47
CA LYS A 543 27.49 12.38 -10.30
C LYS A 543 27.76 12.74 -8.84
N ARG A 544 29.00 12.50 -8.41
CA ARG A 544 29.47 12.74 -7.04
C ARG A 544 29.29 14.19 -6.60
N ASP A 545 29.74 15.14 -7.41
CA ASP A 545 29.74 16.57 -7.04
C ASP A 545 28.30 17.09 -6.86
N TRP A 546 27.41 16.71 -7.78
CA TRP A 546 25.99 17.02 -7.64
C TRP A 546 25.39 16.39 -6.38
N LEU A 547 25.69 15.12 -6.09
CA LEU A 547 25.16 14.44 -4.91
C LEU A 547 25.67 15.07 -3.61
N ARG A 548 26.93 15.54 -3.58
CA ARG A 548 27.49 16.31 -2.46
C ARG A 548 26.68 17.57 -2.22
N GLU A 549 26.54 18.40 -3.24
CA GLU A 549 25.78 19.66 -3.15
C GLU A 549 24.33 19.42 -2.72
N PHE A 550 23.70 18.36 -3.26
CA PHE A 550 22.34 18.00 -2.92
C PHE A 550 22.18 17.55 -1.46
N LEU A 551 23.12 16.79 -0.91
CA LEU A 551 23.09 16.38 0.51
C LEU A 551 23.32 17.57 1.46
N GLU A 552 24.15 18.53 1.06
CA GLU A 552 24.40 19.74 1.84
C GLU A 552 23.24 20.74 1.78
N ARG A 553 22.62 20.88 0.60
CA ARG A 553 21.53 21.82 0.32
C ARG A 553 20.54 21.18 -0.65
N PRO A 554 19.61 20.36 -0.16
CA PRO A 554 18.64 19.71 -1.03
C PRO A 554 17.77 20.76 -1.73
N ASP A 555 17.89 20.83 -3.05
CA ASP A 555 17.10 21.73 -3.90
C ASP A 555 15.92 20.98 -4.55
N ILE A 556 14.97 21.74 -5.07
CA ILE A 556 13.74 21.23 -5.67
C ILE A 556 14.06 20.63 -7.05
N ILE A 557 14.25 19.31 -7.09
CA ILE A 557 14.44 18.56 -8.35
C ILE A 557 13.14 18.49 -9.17
N ARG A 558 11.98 18.52 -8.49
CA ARG A 558 10.64 18.44 -9.11
C ARG A 558 9.69 19.41 -8.40
N PRO A 559 9.31 20.54 -9.01
CA PRO A 559 8.51 21.60 -8.38
C PRO A 559 7.17 21.17 -7.77
N LEU A 560 6.59 20.07 -8.26
CA LEU A 560 5.28 19.55 -7.85
C LEU A 560 5.34 18.18 -7.16
N LEU A 561 6.53 17.70 -6.77
CA LEU A 561 6.71 16.35 -6.23
C LEU A 561 7.62 16.33 -4.97
N LYS A 562 7.68 15.15 -4.35
CA LYS A 562 8.40 14.79 -3.11
C LYS A 562 9.78 15.47 -3.02
N GLN A 563 10.01 16.23 -1.94
CA GLN A 563 11.27 16.95 -1.67
C GLN A 563 12.02 16.32 -0.50
N MET A 564 13.35 16.38 -0.52
CA MET A 564 14.17 15.90 0.60
C MET A 564 14.22 16.96 1.71
N PRO A 565 13.92 16.62 2.98
CA PRO A 565 14.03 17.55 4.09
C PRO A 565 15.48 17.98 4.38
N LYS A 566 15.66 19.16 4.98
CA LYS A 566 16.96 19.62 5.47
C LYS A 566 17.29 18.99 6.83
N PHE A 567 18.14 17.95 6.82
CA PHE A 567 18.58 17.23 8.03
C PHE A 567 19.88 17.74 8.67
N GLN A 568 20.42 18.86 8.19
CA GLN A 568 21.70 19.43 8.65
C GLN A 568 22.84 18.40 8.67
N ILE A 569 22.97 17.63 7.58
CA ILE A 569 24.04 16.63 7.41
C ILE A 569 25.38 17.37 7.40
N SER A 570 26.29 17.01 8.29
CA SER A 570 27.50 17.79 8.51
C SER A 570 28.47 17.69 7.32
N PRO A 571 28.78 18.81 6.65
CA PRO A 571 29.74 18.81 5.54
C PRO A 571 31.19 18.80 6.02
N GLN A 572 31.43 19.11 7.30
CA GLN A 572 32.77 19.26 7.87
C GLN A 572 33.21 18.03 8.68
N PRO A 573 34.50 17.67 8.63
CA PRO A 573 35.09 16.66 9.51
C PRO A 573 34.87 17.00 10.98
N LYS A 574 34.51 16.01 11.80
CA LYS A 574 34.46 16.16 13.26
C LYS A 574 35.80 15.71 13.86
N MET A 575 36.30 16.42 14.87
CA MET A 575 37.47 16.00 15.63
C MET A 575 37.01 15.11 16.78
N ILE A 576 37.35 13.81 16.74
CA ILE A 576 37.00 12.84 17.77
C ILE A 576 38.32 12.32 18.36
N ARG A 577 38.53 12.54 19.67
CA ARG A 577 39.73 12.07 20.41
C ARG A 577 41.07 12.40 19.72
N GLY A 578 41.18 13.60 19.13
CA GLY A 578 42.40 14.07 18.46
C GLY A 578 42.63 13.52 17.04
N GLN A 579 41.63 12.84 16.44
CA GLN A 579 41.66 12.40 15.04
C GLN A 579 40.52 13.03 14.25
N PHE A 580 40.78 13.33 12.97
CA PHE A 580 39.74 13.79 12.04
C PHE A 580 38.88 12.60 11.59
N SER A 581 37.59 12.63 11.92
CA SER A 581 36.58 11.76 11.34
C SER A 581 36.18 12.30 9.95
N PRO A 582 35.95 11.46 8.94
CA PRO A 582 35.31 11.90 7.70
C PRO A 582 34.02 12.66 7.98
N SER A 583 33.67 13.63 7.13
CA SER A 583 32.37 14.30 7.22
C SER A 583 31.24 13.31 6.92
N GLU A 584 30.04 13.57 7.43
CA GLU A 584 28.89 12.68 7.22
C GLU A 584 28.52 12.60 5.74
N VAL A 585 28.62 13.74 5.03
CA VAL A 585 28.47 13.78 3.57
C VAL A 585 29.45 12.82 2.89
N GLU A 586 30.71 12.80 3.32
CA GLU A 586 31.72 11.90 2.75
C GLU A 586 31.43 10.42 3.03
N ILE A 587 30.94 10.10 4.23
CA ILE A 587 30.51 8.73 4.59
C ILE A 587 29.37 8.27 3.68
N ILE A 588 28.34 9.10 3.50
CA ILE A 588 27.19 8.79 2.66
C ILE A 588 27.62 8.62 1.19
N LEU A 589 28.41 9.55 0.66
CA LEU A 589 28.89 9.50 -0.72
C LEU A 589 29.69 8.22 -0.98
N ARG A 590 30.63 7.87 -0.09
CA ARG A 590 31.43 6.65 -0.21
C ARG A 590 30.56 5.41 -0.20
N TYR A 591 29.57 5.34 0.71
CA TYR A 591 28.65 4.21 0.77
C TYR A 591 27.85 4.07 -0.53
N ILE A 592 27.30 5.17 -1.05
CA ILE A 592 26.54 5.18 -2.30
C ILE A 592 27.41 4.71 -3.48
N GLU A 593 28.63 5.22 -3.60
CA GLU A 593 29.53 4.91 -4.71
C GLU A 593 30.14 3.51 -4.65
N THR A 594 30.15 2.87 -3.49
CA THR A 594 30.78 1.54 -3.32
C THR A 594 29.75 0.43 -3.20
N ILE A 595 28.66 0.66 -2.47
CA ILE A 595 27.67 -0.36 -2.12
C ILE A 595 26.42 -0.28 -2.98
N LEU A 596 26.04 0.93 -3.42
CA LEU A 596 24.81 1.20 -4.16
C LEU A 596 25.07 1.38 -5.66
N THR A 597 25.79 0.42 -6.24
CA THR A 597 26.19 0.40 -7.64
C THR A 597 25.67 -0.84 -8.35
N THR A 598 25.70 -0.81 -9.67
CA THR A 598 25.41 -1.94 -10.56
C THR A 598 26.39 -1.99 -11.72
N THR A 599 26.71 -3.19 -12.17
CA THR A 599 27.52 -3.45 -13.37
C THR A 599 26.71 -3.36 -14.67
N GLU A 600 25.38 -3.27 -14.59
CA GLU A 600 24.50 -3.10 -15.75
C GLU A 600 24.61 -1.73 -16.41
N ILE A 601 25.12 -0.73 -15.68
CA ILE A 601 25.34 0.63 -16.18
C ILE A 601 26.81 0.78 -16.54
N PRO A 602 27.16 1.08 -17.80
CA PRO A 602 28.55 1.19 -18.23
C PRO A 602 29.24 2.39 -17.56
N GLU A 603 30.32 2.13 -16.83
CA GLU A 603 31.22 3.16 -16.35
C GLU A 603 32.01 3.76 -17.53
N GLY A 604 32.32 5.05 -17.47
CA GLY A 604 33.13 5.72 -18.50
C GLY A 604 32.47 5.85 -19.88
N PHE A 605 31.14 5.73 -20.00
CA PHE A 605 30.43 6.04 -21.24
C PHE A 605 30.74 7.49 -21.69
N LEU A 606 31.18 7.67 -22.94
CA LEU A 606 31.75 8.93 -23.50
C LEU A 606 33.11 9.40 -22.94
N TYR A 607 33.78 8.61 -22.08
CA TYR A 607 35.10 8.98 -21.57
C TYR A 607 36.12 9.12 -22.71
N GLY A 608 36.84 10.24 -22.73
CA GLY A 608 37.85 10.53 -23.76
C GLY A 608 37.28 10.86 -25.15
N GLN A 609 35.95 10.98 -25.31
CA GLN A 609 35.35 11.35 -26.59
C GLN A 609 35.19 12.87 -26.71
N THR A 610 35.57 13.42 -27.87
CA THR A 610 35.24 14.80 -28.23
C THR A 610 33.80 14.86 -28.74
N VAL A 611 32.95 15.65 -28.08
CA VAL A 611 31.56 15.88 -28.50
C VAL A 611 31.53 17.11 -29.41
N THR A 612 31.01 16.96 -30.62
CA THR A 612 30.94 18.08 -31.58
C THR A 612 29.61 18.83 -31.49
N SER A 613 29.59 20.08 -31.96
CA SER A 613 28.36 20.89 -32.07
C SER A 613 27.29 20.21 -32.92
N ASP A 614 27.70 19.51 -33.99
CA ASP A 614 26.78 18.85 -34.93
C ASP A 614 26.11 17.64 -34.29
N GLU A 615 26.82 16.90 -33.43
CA GLU A 615 26.26 15.80 -32.65
C GLU A 615 25.23 16.29 -31.64
N ILE A 616 25.53 17.40 -30.95
CA ILE A 616 24.59 18.05 -30.01
C ILE A 616 23.34 18.51 -30.75
N ALA A 617 23.49 19.15 -31.92
CA ALA A 617 22.38 19.59 -32.75
C ALA A 617 21.53 18.40 -33.24
N SER A 618 22.17 17.30 -33.60
CA SER A 618 21.49 16.07 -34.03
C SER A 618 20.71 15.41 -32.88
N GLY A 619 21.31 15.33 -31.68
CA GLY A 619 20.64 14.87 -30.47
C GLY A 619 19.45 15.74 -30.09
N ARG A 620 19.59 17.08 -30.19
CA ARG A 620 18.48 18.01 -29.97
C ARG A 620 17.35 17.79 -30.97
N LYS A 621 17.66 17.57 -32.25
CA LYS A 621 16.65 17.26 -33.27
C LYS A 621 15.89 15.97 -32.93
N LEU A 622 16.61 14.92 -32.53
CA LEU A 622 16.01 13.65 -32.09
C LEU A 622 15.09 13.84 -30.87
N TYR A 623 15.47 14.67 -29.90
CA TYR A 623 14.65 14.96 -28.71
C TYR A 623 13.25 15.46 -29.08
N TYR A 624 13.13 16.38 -30.04
CA TYR A 624 11.83 16.87 -30.52
C TYR A 624 11.14 15.86 -31.43
N GLN A 625 11.87 15.16 -32.30
CA GLN A 625 11.28 14.15 -33.21
C GLN A 625 10.66 12.97 -32.47
N LYS A 626 11.25 12.54 -31.35
CA LYS A 626 10.71 11.49 -30.49
C LYS A 626 9.71 12.03 -29.46
N ALA A 627 9.35 13.31 -29.56
CA ALA A 627 8.37 14.00 -28.69
C ALA A 627 8.73 13.97 -27.19
N CYS A 628 10.03 13.89 -26.85
CA CYS A 628 10.47 13.91 -25.45
C CYS A 628 10.05 15.20 -24.73
N ASN A 629 9.98 16.32 -25.47
CA ASN A 629 9.53 17.62 -24.98
C ASN A 629 8.06 17.67 -24.53
N VAL A 630 7.22 16.72 -24.96
CA VAL A 630 5.82 16.66 -24.51
C VAL A 630 5.74 16.32 -23.02
N CYS A 631 6.69 15.54 -22.52
CA CYS A 631 6.73 15.15 -21.11
C CYS A 631 7.80 15.90 -20.32
N HIS A 632 8.95 16.22 -20.92
CA HIS A 632 10.09 16.81 -20.22
C HIS A 632 10.25 18.30 -20.50
N GLN A 633 10.62 19.04 -19.46
CA GLN A 633 10.90 20.47 -19.51
C GLN A 633 12.41 20.74 -19.67
N ILE A 634 12.75 21.72 -20.51
CA ILE A 634 14.08 22.35 -20.61
C ILE A 634 13.86 23.88 -20.58
N GLY A 635 14.45 24.55 -19.61
CA GLY A 635 14.21 25.96 -19.31
C GLY A 635 12.74 26.21 -19.00
N ARG A 636 12.08 27.03 -19.82
CA ARG A 636 10.64 27.33 -19.72
C ARG A 636 9.80 26.60 -20.76
N GLU A 637 10.40 25.68 -21.54
CA GLU A 637 9.73 24.97 -22.64
C GLU A 637 9.56 23.49 -22.33
N GLY A 638 8.43 22.91 -22.75
CA GLY A 638 8.12 21.48 -22.63
C GLY A 638 7.01 21.17 -21.63
N GLY A 639 6.85 19.88 -21.30
CA GLY A 639 5.84 19.39 -20.36
C GLY A 639 6.38 19.15 -18.94
N GLY A 640 5.47 19.02 -17.97
CA GLY A 640 5.79 18.79 -16.56
C GLY A 640 5.53 17.36 -16.05
N VAL A 641 5.32 16.39 -16.95
CA VAL A 641 5.04 14.99 -16.57
C VAL A 641 6.33 14.25 -16.18
N GLY A 642 7.39 14.45 -16.97
CA GLY A 642 8.72 13.92 -16.72
C GLY A 642 9.56 14.88 -15.87
N PRO A 643 10.70 14.41 -15.32
CA PRO A 643 11.65 15.27 -14.62
C PRO A 643 12.17 16.40 -15.52
N GLU A 644 12.45 17.53 -14.88
CA GLU A 644 13.18 18.67 -15.45
C GLU A 644 14.58 18.24 -15.94
N LEU A 645 14.98 18.70 -17.13
CA LEU A 645 16.21 18.28 -17.81
C LEU A 645 17.25 19.40 -18.04
N THR A 646 16.98 20.66 -17.67
CA THR A 646 17.86 21.83 -17.91
C THR A 646 19.28 21.61 -17.42
N LYS A 647 19.44 20.94 -16.27
CA LYS A 647 20.75 20.65 -15.66
C LYS A 647 21.03 19.16 -15.54
N VAL A 648 20.42 18.34 -16.40
CA VAL A 648 20.52 16.88 -16.29
C VAL A 648 21.96 16.40 -16.47
N GLY A 649 22.75 17.08 -17.30
CA GLY A 649 24.16 16.81 -17.54
C GLY A 649 25.04 17.04 -16.32
N ASP A 650 24.66 17.90 -15.38
CA ASP A 650 25.38 18.07 -14.10
C ASP A 650 25.01 17.00 -13.08
N ARG A 651 23.80 16.45 -13.18
CA ARG A 651 23.28 15.48 -12.21
C ARG A 651 23.59 14.02 -12.57
N LEU A 652 23.31 13.59 -13.80
CA LEU A 652 23.31 12.17 -14.16
C LEU A 652 24.59 11.73 -14.84
N LYS A 653 24.99 10.47 -14.61
CA LYS A 653 26.06 9.82 -15.35
C LYS A 653 25.58 9.47 -16.77
N PRO A 654 26.43 9.63 -17.80
CA PRO A 654 26.01 9.43 -19.19
C PRO A 654 25.64 7.97 -19.50
N GLY A 655 26.30 7.00 -18.85
CA GLY A 655 25.95 5.57 -18.97
C GLY A 655 24.55 5.24 -18.43
N TYR A 656 24.13 5.90 -17.34
CA TYR A 656 22.77 5.75 -16.82
C TYR A 656 21.74 6.29 -17.81
N ILE A 657 21.97 7.48 -18.38
CA ILE A 657 21.06 8.07 -19.38
C ILE A 657 20.93 7.12 -20.58
N PHE A 658 22.03 6.55 -21.06
CA PHE A 658 22.02 5.58 -22.16
C PHE A 658 21.12 4.37 -21.86
N MET A 659 21.34 3.70 -20.73
CA MET A 659 20.56 2.51 -20.33
C MET A 659 19.09 2.85 -20.07
N HIS A 660 18.83 4.00 -19.46
CA HIS A 660 17.48 4.47 -19.19
C HIS A 660 16.69 4.75 -20.48
N LEU A 661 17.31 5.33 -21.50
CA LEU A 661 16.69 5.57 -22.80
C LEU A 661 16.40 4.26 -23.57
N LYS A 662 17.25 3.25 -23.40
CA LYS A 662 17.10 1.93 -24.05
C LYS A 662 15.92 1.13 -23.49
N ASN A 663 15.87 0.99 -22.16
CA ASN A 663 14.82 0.25 -21.49
C ASN A 663 14.56 0.83 -20.10
N PRO A 664 13.71 1.86 -19.98
CA PRO A 664 13.47 2.52 -18.70
C PRO A 664 12.85 1.55 -17.67
N ARG A 665 12.08 0.55 -18.14
CA ARG A 665 11.42 -0.46 -17.28
C ARG A 665 12.36 -1.55 -16.76
N ALA A 666 13.54 -1.72 -17.35
CA ALA A 666 14.55 -2.63 -16.79
C ALA A 666 15.10 -2.10 -15.46
N LEU A 667 15.28 -0.79 -15.36
CA LEU A 667 15.82 -0.13 -14.17
C LEU A 667 14.71 0.29 -13.19
N ILE A 668 13.54 0.70 -13.70
CA ILE A 668 12.40 1.17 -12.88
C ILE A 668 11.12 0.49 -13.41
N PRO A 669 10.71 -0.67 -12.86
CA PRO A 669 9.63 -1.49 -13.42
C PRO A 669 8.31 -0.75 -13.68
N ASP A 670 7.92 0.16 -12.77
CA ASP A 670 6.63 0.87 -12.81
C ASP A 670 6.69 2.24 -13.49
N ILE A 671 7.77 2.55 -14.23
CA ILE A 671 7.91 3.85 -14.91
C ILE A 671 6.93 4.00 -16.08
N ILE A 672 6.32 5.19 -16.18
CA ILE A 672 5.35 5.56 -17.22
C ILE A 672 6.05 5.88 -18.56
N MET A 673 7.36 6.14 -18.55
CA MET A 673 8.13 6.47 -19.75
C MET A 673 7.98 5.40 -20.84
N PRO A 674 7.60 5.77 -22.08
CA PRO A 674 7.48 4.83 -23.20
C PRO A 674 8.83 4.21 -23.59
N ILE A 675 8.77 3.01 -24.18
CA ILE A 675 9.93 2.37 -24.82
C ILE A 675 9.96 2.82 -26.28
N TYR A 676 10.97 3.62 -26.65
CA TYR A 676 11.08 4.22 -27.98
C TYR A 676 11.83 3.36 -29.02
N ASN A 677 12.36 2.19 -28.61
CA ASN A 677 13.13 1.27 -29.46
C ASN A 677 14.30 1.96 -30.21
N LEU A 678 15.03 2.84 -29.52
CA LEU A 678 16.15 3.59 -30.08
C LEU A 678 17.34 2.67 -30.40
N ASN A 679 18.00 2.89 -31.54
CA ASN A 679 19.27 2.22 -31.82
C ASN A 679 20.44 2.86 -31.03
N ASP A 680 21.63 2.26 -31.06
CA ASP A 680 22.78 2.72 -30.24
C ASP A 680 23.27 4.11 -30.64
N GLU A 681 23.23 4.45 -31.93
CA GLU A 681 23.65 5.75 -32.46
C GLU A 681 22.68 6.86 -32.04
N GLU A 682 21.37 6.66 -32.27
CA GLU A 682 20.31 7.58 -31.83
C GLU A 682 20.38 7.83 -30.32
N THR A 683 20.58 6.75 -29.54
CA THR A 683 20.70 6.84 -28.09
C THR A 683 21.93 7.64 -27.69
N THR A 684 23.08 7.40 -28.33
CA THR A 684 24.34 8.11 -28.05
C THR A 684 24.22 9.60 -28.35
N LEU A 685 23.60 9.98 -29.48
CA LEU A 685 23.36 11.39 -29.83
C LEU A 685 22.46 12.09 -28.80
N LEU A 686 21.39 11.43 -28.34
CA LEU A 686 20.55 11.96 -27.27
C LEU A 686 21.32 12.14 -25.97
N VAL A 687 22.16 11.17 -25.59
CA VAL A 687 23.02 11.30 -24.40
C VAL A 687 23.97 12.49 -24.55
N LYS A 688 24.64 12.65 -25.68
CA LYS A 688 25.54 13.80 -25.94
C LYS A 688 24.82 15.14 -25.80
N PHE A 689 23.61 15.26 -26.35
CA PHE A 689 22.77 16.45 -26.18
C PHE A 689 22.41 16.70 -24.71
N LEU A 690 21.91 15.68 -24.00
CA LEU A 690 21.51 15.82 -22.59
C LEU A 690 22.70 16.13 -21.67
N MET A 691 23.88 15.58 -21.95
CA MET A 691 25.10 15.88 -21.20
C MET A 691 25.61 17.31 -21.40
N ASN A 692 25.16 18.01 -22.44
CA ASN A 692 25.44 19.42 -22.69
C ASN A 692 24.49 20.36 -21.91
N LEU A 693 23.45 19.83 -21.26
CA LEU A 693 22.52 20.60 -20.43
C LEU A 693 23.06 20.68 -18.99
N LYS A 694 23.65 21.83 -18.62
CA LYS A 694 24.33 22.08 -17.34
C LYS A 694 23.79 23.36 -16.71
#